data_AF-A0A927PF06-F1
#
_entry.id   AF-A0A927PF06-F1
#
_cell.length_a   1.000
_cell.length_b   1.000
_cell.length_c   1.000
_cell.angle_alpha   90.00
_cell.angle_beta   90.00
_cell.angle_gamma   90.00
#
_symmetry.space_group_name_H-M   'P 1'
#
loop_
_entity.id
_entity.type
_entity.pdbx_description
1 polymer ?
#
loop_
_entity_poly.entity_id
_entity_poly.type
_entity_poly.pdbx_seq_one_letter_code
_entity_poly.pdbx_strand_id
1 'polypeptide(L)'
;MQITLVKARWRRILAIIATLIAVIVPVIIGTSKGWKPQILFIMSGFMGLVTPLALVCHLRVTKWWGLLLEQGTIAFFGLYLLHLCVLEGRYLTIVSFACNGMLSLLILFICQAIFASPKKVGLVWITFCWLYGLLNAFIHQFRGCVIILNDLYSVQTAINVAANYTPEIRPAMIVSTYVYICVMANLIRSSTEMPSLKTKRARLASAALAAVMLIYPMIRLQITSAQIWGINGPKKNGVLMEFLCELNSLSIEAPEDYSAEMVDMIMEPYVTEEPTATEAPAAVTEKNPHIIVLMSESYSDLTVLGAKTNKEVNPYYNVFSETTLHGYLLSSVYGGNTANSEWELLTGNSMAFMPSGSVPYRQYADEEHIYSLVEILKDQNYECVAMHPYLSNGWARTKVYPAMGFDEMYFLKDMDWGESVRKYISDDAFVRQIINRFEKQGPDKSLFLFGISMQNHGSYTDGDFESAITLEGLKGEYPKAEQYMGLIHITDDSIRQLIEYFEGVNEEVIILFFGDHQPRLEPEFYAELGVANDQLKQLVPFFIWNNVNPLTGEIPLTSMNCLSPMLLEIAGLELPDYFRFILDFQETVPAINPLGYYYNGQMRDFEDPDPAVEDLINNYHILQYANVFDETADEAPFTELECSD
;
A
#
# COMPACT_ATOMS: atom_id res chain seq x y z
N MET A 1 52.40 -6.54 17.21
CA MET A 1 51.21 -6.65 18.08
C MET A 1 51.69 -6.83 19.52
N GLN A 2 51.67 -5.78 20.35
CA GLN A 2 51.99 -5.89 21.77
C GLN A 2 50.67 -5.90 22.55
N ILE A 3 50.42 -6.98 23.29
CA ILE A 3 49.23 -7.18 24.14
C ILE A 3 49.62 -6.82 25.57
N THR A 4 49.00 -5.80 26.16
CA THR A 4 49.17 -5.46 27.58
C THR A 4 47.81 -5.41 28.27
N LEU A 5 47.59 -6.33 29.22
CA LEU A 5 46.35 -6.47 29.98
C LEU A 5 46.29 -5.45 31.14
N VAL A 6 45.48 -4.40 31.02
CA VAL A 6 45.21 -3.45 32.12
C VAL A 6 44.00 -3.87 32.96
N LYS A 7 44.19 -3.89 34.30
CA LYS A 7 43.21 -4.29 35.33
C LYS A 7 41.95 -3.40 35.36
N ALA A 8 40.82 -3.92 34.88
CA ALA A 8 39.49 -3.43 35.20
C ALA A 8 38.50 -4.62 35.18
N ARG A 9 38.56 -5.47 36.21
CA ARG A 9 38.06 -6.86 36.12
C ARG A 9 36.53 -7.01 36.23
N TRP A 10 35.86 -6.50 37.26
CA TRP A 10 34.50 -6.99 37.55
C TRP A 10 33.35 -6.32 36.77
N ARG A 11 33.33 -4.98 36.67
CA ARG A 11 32.27 -4.26 35.95
C ARG A 11 32.26 -4.55 34.44
N ARG A 12 33.42 -4.89 33.88
CA ARG A 12 33.58 -5.24 32.45
C ARG A 12 33.17 -6.69 32.17
N ILE A 13 33.53 -7.62 33.06
CA ILE A 13 33.06 -9.02 33.00
C ILE A 13 31.53 -9.07 33.07
N LEU A 14 30.90 -8.28 33.95
CA LEU A 14 29.44 -8.20 34.03
C LEU A 14 28.79 -7.66 32.73
N ALA A 15 29.39 -6.65 32.10
CA ALA A 15 28.91 -6.12 30.83
C ALA A 15 29.05 -7.15 29.68
N ILE A 16 30.13 -7.93 29.68
CA ILE A 16 30.37 -9.02 28.73
C ILE A 16 29.36 -10.14 28.93
N ILE A 17 29.12 -10.55 30.17
CA ILE A 17 28.10 -11.55 30.50
C ILE A 17 26.72 -11.05 30.05
N ALA A 18 26.39 -9.78 30.29
CA ALA A 18 25.14 -9.19 29.80
C ALA A 18 25.04 -9.19 28.27
N THR A 19 26.11 -8.86 27.54
CA THR A 19 26.14 -8.91 26.07
C THR A 19 26.06 -10.35 25.53
N LEU A 20 26.75 -11.30 26.18
CA LEU A 20 26.68 -12.73 25.83
C LEU A 20 25.27 -13.27 26.07
N ILE A 21 24.65 -12.93 27.19
CA ILE A 21 23.25 -13.26 27.48
C ILE A 21 22.33 -12.62 26.44
N ALA A 22 22.57 -11.35 26.06
CA ALA A 22 21.78 -10.65 25.04
C ALA A 22 21.88 -11.29 23.63
N VAL A 23 22.97 -12.00 23.33
CA VAL A 23 23.15 -12.75 22.06
C VAL A 23 22.65 -14.19 22.18
N ILE A 24 22.90 -14.86 23.31
CA ILE A 24 22.62 -16.30 23.51
C ILE A 24 21.16 -16.56 23.87
N VAL A 25 20.52 -15.72 24.67
CA VAL A 25 19.11 -15.92 25.10
C VAL A 25 18.14 -15.92 23.90
N PRO A 26 18.25 -15.00 22.92
CA PRO A 26 17.42 -15.06 21.72
C PRO A 26 17.66 -16.32 20.87
N VAL A 27 18.90 -16.85 20.83
CA VAL A 27 19.22 -18.11 20.14
C VAL A 27 18.50 -19.28 20.79
N ILE A 28 18.58 -19.39 22.12
CA ILE A 28 17.95 -20.47 22.87
C ILE A 28 16.43 -20.42 22.67
N ILE A 29 15.82 -19.23 22.74
CA ILE A 29 14.38 -19.03 22.49
C ILE A 29 14.02 -19.43 21.05
N GLY A 30 14.80 -19.02 20.05
CA GLY A 30 14.58 -19.36 18.64
C GLY A 30 14.71 -20.86 18.35
N THR A 31 15.68 -21.55 18.95
CA THR A 31 15.86 -23.00 18.77
C THR A 31 14.73 -23.83 19.36
N SER A 32 14.03 -23.33 20.39
CA SER A 32 12.90 -24.05 21.02
C SER A 32 11.62 -24.07 20.18
N LYS A 33 11.49 -23.18 19.18
CA LYS A 33 10.31 -23.04 18.30
C LYS A 33 10.50 -23.63 16.89
N GLY A 34 11.49 -24.51 16.68
CA GLY A 34 11.69 -25.19 15.40
C GLY A 34 12.29 -24.31 14.29
N TRP A 35 12.78 -23.12 14.61
CA TRP A 35 13.54 -22.31 13.66
C TRP A 35 14.86 -23.05 13.40
N LYS A 36 15.35 -23.10 12.16
CA LYS A 36 16.66 -23.70 11.81
C LYS A 36 17.71 -22.59 11.65
N PRO A 37 18.59 -22.30 12.64
CA PRO A 37 19.58 -21.24 12.49
C PRO A 37 20.93 -21.65 13.09
N GLN A 38 21.86 -22.18 12.28
CA GLN A 38 23.10 -22.70 12.87
C GLN A 38 24.40 -22.19 12.23
N ILE A 39 24.39 -21.41 11.15
CA ILE A 39 25.66 -20.97 10.54
C ILE A 39 25.79 -19.45 10.51
N LEU A 40 24.77 -18.71 10.03
CA LEU A 40 24.84 -17.24 9.98
C LEU A 40 24.72 -16.56 11.35
N PHE A 41 23.90 -17.09 12.27
CA PHE A 41 23.83 -16.59 13.65
C PHE A 41 25.08 -16.97 14.47
N ILE A 42 25.68 -18.12 14.18
CA ILE A 42 26.94 -18.54 14.80
C ILE A 42 28.10 -17.70 14.28
N MET A 43 28.12 -17.35 12.98
CA MET A 43 29.13 -16.47 12.39
C MET A 43 28.96 -14.99 12.78
N SER A 44 27.73 -14.50 12.92
CA SER A 44 27.44 -13.16 13.42
C SER A 44 27.68 -13.04 14.93
N GLY A 45 27.36 -14.10 15.68
CA GLY A 45 27.84 -14.31 17.04
C GLY A 45 29.36 -14.35 17.10
N PHE A 46 30.06 -14.97 16.14
CA PHE A 46 31.53 -15.02 16.09
C PHE A 46 32.13 -13.63 15.86
N MET A 47 31.61 -12.83 14.91
CA MET A 47 32.08 -11.45 14.72
C MET A 47 31.69 -10.52 15.87
N GLY A 48 30.48 -10.68 16.42
CA GLY A 48 30.01 -9.99 17.62
C GLY A 48 30.68 -10.45 18.92
N LEU A 49 31.36 -11.60 18.93
CA LEU A 49 32.21 -12.12 20.00
C LEU A 49 33.66 -11.67 19.83
N VAL A 50 34.14 -11.57 18.58
CA VAL A 50 35.49 -11.13 18.25
C VAL A 50 35.73 -9.68 18.65
N THR A 51 34.75 -8.78 18.55
CA THR A 51 34.93 -7.38 18.98
C THR A 51 35.01 -7.21 20.50
N PRO A 52 34.12 -7.80 21.33
CA PRO A 52 34.28 -7.87 22.78
C PRO A 52 35.58 -8.60 23.17
N LEU A 53 35.97 -9.68 22.49
CA LEU A 53 37.26 -10.35 22.72
C LEU A 53 38.44 -9.43 22.41
N ALA A 54 38.39 -8.66 21.31
CA ALA A 54 39.43 -7.71 20.94
C ALA A 54 39.52 -6.51 21.91
N LEU A 55 38.36 -6.05 22.41
CA LEU A 55 38.22 -5.06 23.49
C LEU A 55 38.78 -5.57 24.84
N VAL A 56 38.62 -6.85 25.13
CA VAL A 56 39.13 -7.52 26.35
C VAL A 56 40.63 -7.78 26.28
N CYS A 57 41.13 -8.17 25.10
CA CYS A 57 42.52 -8.56 24.91
C CYS A 57 43.48 -7.37 24.77
N HIS A 58 43.01 -6.11 24.88
CA HIS A 58 43.84 -4.91 24.62
C HIS A 58 44.67 -5.06 23.34
N LEU A 59 44.06 -5.60 22.28
CA LEU A 59 44.70 -5.55 20.97
C LEU A 59 44.78 -4.06 20.62
N ARG A 60 45.97 -3.47 20.73
CA ARG A 60 46.27 -2.16 20.12
C ARG A 60 46.24 -2.34 18.61
N VAL A 61 45.03 -2.39 18.09
CA VAL A 61 44.73 -2.26 16.68
C VAL A 61 45.11 -0.81 16.31
N THR A 62 45.74 -0.57 15.15
CA THR A 62 46.09 0.80 14.76
C THR A 62 44.85 1.68 14.75
N LYS A 63 45.00 3.00 14.94
CA LYS A 63 43.87 3.93 15.06
C LYS A 63 42.78 3.75 13.98
N TRP A 64 43.17 3.38 12.76
CA TRP A 64 42.24 3.18 11.63
C TRP A 64 41.53 1.84 11.63
N TRP A 65 42.22 0.74 11.95
CA TRP A 65 41.59 -0.59 12.03
C TRP A 65 40.64 -0.69 13.23
N GLY A 66 40.89 0.06 14.32
CA GLY A 66 39.98 0.15 15.46
C GLY A 66 38.66 0.84 15.09
N LEU A 67 38.72 1.87 14.23
CA LEU A 67 37.53 2.53 13.71
C LEU A 67 36.68 1.56 12.89
N LEU A 68 37.28 0.83 11.95
CA LEU A 68 36.54 -0.12 11.09
C LEU A 68 35.86 -1.23 11.89
N LEU A 69 36.54 -1.81 12.89
CA LEU A 69 35.99 -2.87 13.73
C LEU A 69 34.84 -2.36 14.61
N GLU A 70 34.99 -1.17 15.20
CA GLU A 70 33.97 -0.60 16.07
C GLU A 70 32.76 -0.11 15.26
N GLN A 71 32.97 0.51 14.09
CA GLN A 71 31.89 0.91 13.20
C GLN A 71 31.18 -0.29 12.56
N GLY A 72 31.91 -1.35 12.20
CA GLY A 72 31.31 -2.61 11.78
C GLY A 72 30.42 -3.23 12.88
N THR A 73 30.84 -3.11 14.14
CA THR A 73 30.05 -3.58 15.29
C THR A 73 28.81 -2.72 15.52
N ILE A 74 28.93 -1.40 15.41
CA ILE A 74 27.81 -0.46 15.49
C ILE A 74 26.81 -0.70 14.35
N ALA A 75 27.29 -0.87 13.12
CA ALA A 75 26.46 -1.20 11.97
C ALA A 75 25.71 -2.52 12.21
N PHE A 76 26.41 -3.56 12.67
CA PHE A 76 25.81 -4.84 12.99
C PHE A 76 24.69 -4.75 14.03
N PHE A 77 24.95 -4.15 15.20
CA PHE A 77 23.94 -4.02 16.24
C PHE A 77 22.80 -3.07 15.82
N GLY A 78 23.10 -2.04 15.03
CA GLY A 78 22.08 -1.18 14.43
C GLY A 78 21.14 -1.99 13.54
N LEU A 79 21.69 -2.76 12.60
CA LEU A 79 20.90 -3.63 11.73
C LEU A 79 20.13 -4.70 12.50
N TYR A 80 20.72 -5.25 13.57
CA TYR A 80 20.02 -6.19 14.43
C TYR A 80 18.79 -5.55 15.07
N LEU A 81 18.92 -4.35 15.64
CA LEU A 81 17.80 -3.60 16.23
C LEU A 81 16.73 -3.22 15.20
N LEU A 82 17.18 -2.86 13.98
CA LEU A 82 16.32 -2.52 12.85
C LEU A 82 15.46 -3.71 12.39
N HIS A 83 16.08 -4.88 12.26
CA HIS A 83 15.43 -6.06 11.69
C HIS A 83 14.74 -6.97 12.72
N LEU A 84 15.17 -6.98 13.99
CA LEU A 84 14.63 -7.89 15.00
C LEU A 84 13.12 -7.73 15.18
N CYS A 85 12.65 -6.48 15.18
CA CYS A 85 11.25 -6.13 15.33
C CYS A 85 10.44 -6.35 14.05
N VAL A 86 11.10 -6.31 12.88
CA VAL A 86 10.45 -6.31 11.55
C VAL A 86 10.38 -7.70 10.93
N LEU A 87 11.42 -8.52 11.06
CA LEU A 87 11.53 -9.82 10.39
C LEU A 87 10.89 -10.98 11.17
N GLU A 88 10.37 -10.72 12.37
CA GLU A 88 9.70 -11.71 13.23
C GLU A 88 10.51 -13.01 13.41
N GLY A 89 11.84 -12.92 13.36
CA GLY A 89 12.74 -14.07 13.50
C GLY A 89 13.17 -14.78 12.23
N ARG A 90 12.76 -14.28 11.05
CA ARG A 90 13.28 -14.73 9.76
C ARG A 90 14.60 -14.03 9.43
N TYR A 91 15.40 -14.64 8.55
CA TYR A 91 16.76 -14.19 8.21
C TYR A 91 16.83 -13.64 6.78
N LEU A 92 17.65 -12.61 6.59
CA LEU A 92 18.03 -12.13 5.27
C LEU A 92 18.97 -13.11 4.57
N THR A 93 18.94 -13.10 3.24
CA THR A 93 20.00 -13.75 2.44
C THR A 93 21.36 -13.11 2.76
N ILE A 94 22.46 -13.85 2.50
CA ILE A 94 23.83 -13.32 2.70
C ILE A 94 24.03 -12.02 1.94
N VAL A 95 23.49 -11.96 0.73
CA VAL A 95 23.55 -10.80 -0.16
C VAL A 95 22.80 -9.62 0.43
N SER A 96 21.52 -9.79 0.80
CA SER A 96 20.67 -8.73 1.36
C SER A 96 21.26 -8.19 2.66
N PHE A 97 21.77 -9.10 3.51
CA PHE A 97 22.47 -8.74 4.73
C PHE A 97 23.75 -7.91 4.46
N ALA A 98 24.55 -8.29 3.45
CA ALA A 98 25.73 -7.55 3.06
C ALA A 98 25.37 -6.14 2.55
N CYS A 99 24.34 -6.00 1.72
CA CYS A 99 23.87 -4.71 1.22
C CYS A 99 23.45 -3.79 2.37
N ASN A 100 22.63 -4.29 3.30
CA ASN A 100 22.22 -3.54 4.49
C ASN A 100 23.42 -3.18 5.38
N GLY A 101 24.39 -4.10 5.54
CA GLY A 101 25.68 -3.86 6.20
C GLY A 101 26.43 -2.68 5.61
N MET A 102 26.57 -2.67 4.29
CA MET A 102 27.26 -1.63 3.55
C MET A 102 26.51 -0.29 3.62
N LEU A 103 25.19 -0.29 3.46
CA LEU A 103 24.36 0.91 3.60
C LEU A 103 24.40 1.50 5.02
N SER A 104 24.41 0.64 6.06
CA SER A 104 24.59 1.10 7.44
C SER A 104 25.97 1.74 7.66
N LEU A 105 27.03 1.14 7.10
CA LEU A 105 28.39 1.69 7.15
C LEU A 105 28.51 2.99 6.36
N LEU A 106 27.87 3.08 5.18
CA LEU A 106 27.76 4.29 4.37
C LEU A 106 27.21 5.46 5.21
N ILE A 107 26.06 5.28 5.85
CA ILE A 107 25.43 6.30 6.69
C ILE A 107 26.36 6.70 7.84
N LEU A 108 26.94 5.73 8.53
CA LEU A 108 27.90 5.98 9.61
C LEU A 108 29.10 6.81 9.13
N PHE A 109 29.70 6.47 7.99
CA PHE A 109 30.88 7.17 7.45
C PHE A 109 30.56 8.57 6.92
N ILE A 110 29.38 8.79 6.34
CA ILE A 110 28.89 10.14 5.96
C ILE A 110 28.72 11.00 7.20
N CYS A 111 27.95 10.54 8.19
CA CYS A 111 27.72 11.28 9.43
C CYS A 111 29.04 11.57 10.17
N GLN A 112 29.98 10.63 10.15
CA GLN A 112 31.32 10.83 10.71
C GLN A 112 32.12 11.90 9.98
N ALA A 113 32.07 11.90 8.64
CA ALA A 113 32.70 12.94 7.84
C ALA A 113 32.10 14.32 8.13
N ILE A 114 30.83 14.42 8.54
CA ILE A 114 30.17 15.69 8.88
C ILE A 114 30.48 16.11 10.33
N PHE A 115 30.17 15.25 11.31
CA PHE A 115 30.20 15.57 12.73
C PHE A 115 31.55 15.35 13.43
N ALA A 116 32.51 14.74 12.74
CA ALA A 116 33.87 14.46 13.21
C ALA A 116 33.96 13.70 14.55
N SER A 117 32.89 12.99 14.94
CA SER A 117 32.80 12.27 16.22
C SER A 117 32.18 10.88 16.03
N PRO A 118 33.00 9.86 15.74
CA PRO A 118 32.47 8.52 15.42
C PRO A 118 31.72 7.87 16.58
N LYS A 119 32.09 8.18 17.83
CA LYS A 119 31.37 7.72 19.02
C LYS A 119 29.97 8.31 19.11
N LYS A 120 29.82 9.63 18.92
CA LYS A 120 28.50 10.29 18.94
C LYS A 120 27.61 9.80 17.80
N VAL A 121 28.18 9.69 16.59
CA VAL A 121 27.47 9.15 15.42
C VAL A 121 26.97 7.74 15.69
N GLY A 122 27.80 6.87 16.28
CA GLY A 122 27.39 5.51 16.64
C GLY A 122 26.27 5.45 17.67
N LEU A 123 26.30 6.33 18.69
CA LEU A 123 25.22 6.41 19.68
C LEU A 123 23.90 6.83 19.01
N VAL A 124 23.94 7.87 18.17
CA VAL A 124 22.75 8.34 17.43
C VAL A 124 22.21 7.27 16.49
N TRP A 125 23.08 6.59 15.75
CA TRP A 125 22.69 5.51 14.83
C TRP A 125 22.01 4.34 15.53
N ILE A 126 22.54 3.89 16.67
CA ILE A 126 21.94 2.81 17.46
C ILE A 126 20.57 3.23 18.01
N THR A 127 20.43 4.45 18.51
CA THR A 127 19.13 4.97 18.96
C THR A 127 18.14 5.08 17.80
N PHE A 128 18.57 5.57 16.64
CA PHE A 128 17.74 5.64 15.44
C PHE A 128 17.26 4.24 15.01
N CYS A 129 18.14 3.26 14.89
CA CYS A 129 17.77 1.90 14.49
C CYS A 129 16.79 1.25 15.47
N TRP A 130 16.96 1.48 16.77
CA TRP A 130 16.03 0.99 17.79
C TRP A 130 14.64 1.65 17.68
N LEU A 131 14.59 2.98 17.60
CA LEU A 131 13.32 3.71 17.45
C LEU A 131 12.61 3.34 16.15
N TYR A 132 13.33 3.31 15.03
CA TYR A 132 12.78 2.96 13.73
C TYR A 132 12.31 1.50 13.69
N GLY A 133 13.08 0.57 14.27
CA GLY A 133 12.67 -0.83 14.39
C GLY A 133 11.39 -1.02 15.23
N LEU A 134 11.27 -0.29 16.36
CA LEU A 134 10.04 -0.28 17.16
C LEU A 134 8.86 0.32 16.39
N LEU A 135 9.06 1.46 15.75
CA LEU A 135 8.02 2.15 14.98
C LEU A 135 7.50 1.26 13.85
N ASN A 136 8.39 0.56 13.12
CA ASN A 136 7.98 -0.42 12.12
C ASN A 136 7.22 -1.59 12.70
N ALA A 137 7.60 -2.12 13.86
CA ALA A 137 6.82 -3.17 14.51
C ALA A 137 5.42 -2.71 14.93
N PHE A 138 5.25 -1.44 15.29
CA PHE A 138 3.93 -0.88 15.56
C PHE A 138 3.13 -0.71 14.25
N ILE A 139 3.71 -0.08 13.23
CA ILE A 139 3.03 0.16 11.95
C ILE A 139 2.67 -1.14 11.24
N HIS A 140 3.54 -2.15 11.30
CA HIS A 140 3.26 -3.48 10.75
C HIS A 140 2.06 -4.17 11.43
N GLN A 141 1.86 -3.96 12.73
CA GLN A 141 0.67 -4.47 13.41
C GLN A 141 -0.61 -3.83 12.87
N PHE A 142 -0.55 -2.58 12.41
CA PHE A 142 -1.71 -1.85 11.89
C PHE A 142 -1.96 -2.14 10.41
N ARG A 143 -0.97 -1.89 9.54
CA ARG A 143 -1.13 -1.94 8.06
C ARG A 143 -0.56 -3.17 7.39
N GLY A 144 0.45 -3.79 8.00
CA GLY A 144 1.03 -5.04 7.50
C GLY A 144 2.18 -4.84 6.54
N CYS A 145 2.33 -3.65 6.00
CA CYS A 145 3.58 -3.14 5.49
C CYS A 145 4.44 -2.54 6.62
N VAL A 146 5.72 -2.37 6.32
CA VAL A 146 6.62 -1.50 7.09
C VAL A 146 6.43 -0.04 6.67
N ILE A 147 7.14 0.86 7.34
CA ILE A 147 7.27 2.25 6.89
C ILE A 147 7.88 2.24 5.50
N ILE A 148 7.12 2.74 4.55
CA ILE A 148 7.60 3.01 3.18
C ILE A 148 7.84 4.50 3.01
N LEU A 149 8.56 4.88 1.97
CA LEU A 149 8.89 6.27 1.66
C LEU A 149 7.64 7.16 1.55
N ASN A 150 6.57 6.62 0.97
CA ASN A 150 5.28 7.29 0.87
C ASN A 150 4.65 7.62 2.24
N ASP A 151 5.01 6.91 3.30
CA ASP A 151 4.56 7.24 4.66
C ASP A 151 5.09 8.57 5.15
N LEU A 152 6.21 9.07 4.59
CA LEU A 152 6.71 10.42 4.88
C LEU A 152 5.77 11.50 4.34
N TYR A 153 5.08 11.24 3.23
CA TYR A 153 4.09 12.13 2.64
C TYR A 153 2.71 11.96 3.26
N SER A 154 2.41 10.80 3.86
CA SER A 154 1.12 10.46 4.46
C SER A 154 1.14 10.36 6.00
N VAL A 155 2.18 10.89 6.67
CA VAL A 155 2.35 10.80 8.14
C VAL A 155 1.08 11.16 8.91
N GLN A 156 0.40 12.23 8.53
CA GLN A 156 -0.83 12.66 9.20
C GLN A 156 -1.94 11.60 9.09
N THR A 157 -2.13 11.03 7.89
CA THR A 157 -3.08 9.94 7.65
C THR A 157 -2.68 8.69 8.43
N ALA A 158 -1.40 8.31 8.39
CA ALA A 158 -0.88 7.17 9.15
C ALA A 158 -1.08 7.33 10.67
N ILE A 159 -0.90 8.53 11.22
CA ILE A 159 -1.17 8.84 12.64
C ILE A 159 -2.67 8.71 12.96
N ASN A 160 -3.54 9.27 12.11
CA ASN A 160 -4.99 9.18 12.31
C ASN A 160 -5.49 7.74 12.27
N VAL A 161 -4.94 6.93 11.35
CA VAL A 161 -5.21 5.48 11.30
C VAL A 161 -4.64 4.80 12.55
N ALA A 162 -3.40 5.06 12.94
CA ALA A 162 -2.78 4.42 14.10
C ALA A 162 -3.45 4.75 15.44
N ALA A 163 -4.05 5.94 15.59
CA ALA A 163 -4.80 6.33 16.80
C ALA A 163 -5.99 5.41 17.09
N ASN A 164 -6.45 4.67 16.08
CA ASN A 164 -7.58 3.77 16.14
C ASN A 164 -7.24 2.32 16.51
N TYR A 165 -5.96 2.01 16.69
CA TYR A 165 -5.47 0.67 17.01
C TYR A 165 -4.78 0.65 18.37
N THR A 166 -4.95 -0.43 19.12
CA THR A 166 -4.19 -0.66 20.36
C THR A 166 -2.99 -1.55 20.04
N PRO A 167 -1.75 -1.05 20.15
CA PRO A 167 -0.59 -1.86 19.79
C PRO A 167 -0.31 -2.94 20.84
N GLU A 168 -0.04 -4.16 20.38
CA GLU A 168 0.43 -5.25 21.23
C GLU A 168 1.95 -5.17 21.41
N ILE A 169 2.40 -5.34 22.66
CA ILE A 169 3.83 -5.39 22.97
C ILE A 169 4.35 -6.81 22.66
N ARG A 170 4.97 -6.96 21.49
CA ARG A 170 5.56 -8.24 21.07
C ARG A 170 6.85 -8.55 21.84
N PRO A 171 7.17 -9.83 22.11
CA PRO A 171 8.44 -10.21 22.76
C PRO A 171 9.68 -9.68 22.05
N ALA A 172 9.67 -9.59 20.72
CA ALA A 172 10.76 -9.02 19.93
C ALA A 172 11.07 -7.56 20.29
N MET A 173 10.05 -6.77 20.64
CA MET A 173 10.21 -5.36 21.04
C MET A 173 10.88 -5.23 22.42
N ILE A 174 10.53 -6.13 23.34
CA ILE A 174 11.16 -6.22 24.66
C ILE A 174 12.64 -6.61 24.51
N VAL A 175 12.91 -7.66 23.73
CA VAL A 175 14.29 -8.11 23.45
C VAL A 175 15.09 -7.01 22.75
N SER A 176 14.52 -6.33 21.75
CA SER A 176 15.16 -5.21 21.05
C SER A 176 15.54 -4.09 22.01
N THR A 177 14.62 -3.72 22.91
CA THR A 177 14.87 -2.69 23.94
C THR A 177 15.96 -3.11 24.93
N TYR A 178 15.98 -4.37 25.36
CA TYR A 178 17.05 -4.89 26.21
C TYR A 178 18.42 -4.86 25.52
N VAL A 179 18.49 -5.29 24.26
CA VAL A 179 19.72 -5.26 23.45
C VAL A 179 20.19 -3.82 23.26
N TYR A 180 19.28 -2.89 22.95
CA TYR A 180 19.57 -1.46 22.86
C TYR A 180 20.22 -0.93 24.14
N ILE A 181 19.64 -1.19 25.31
CA ILE A 181 20.19 -0.76 26.60
C ILE A 181 21.60 -1.33 26.81
N CYS A 182 21.81 -2.61 26.50
CA CYS A 182 23.11 -3.27 26.65
C CYS A 182 24.17 -2.69 25.71
N VAL A 183 23.84 -2.49 24.43
CA VAL A 183 24.75 -1.92 23.43
C VAL A 183 25.07 -0.47 23.77
N MET A 184 24.06 0.33 24.12
CA MET A 184 24.20 1.72 24.52
C MET A 184 25.11 1.86 25.76
N ALA A 185 24.88 1.05 26.78
CA ALA A 185 25.68 1.04 27.99
C ALA A 185 27.15 0.65 27.72
N ASN A 186 27.39 -0.28 26.81
CA ASN A 186 28.74 -0.67 26.38
C ASN A 186 29.42 0.43 25.56
N LEU A 187 28.72 1.03 24.59
CA LEU A 187 29.26 2.12 23.77
C LEU A 187 29.62 3.36 24.61
N ILE A 188 28.79 3.72 25.59
CA ILE A 188 29.08 4.83 26.50
C ILE A 188 30.34 4.52 27.34
N ARG A 189 30.41 3.31 27.91
CA ARG A 189 31.51 2.86 28.80
C ARG A 189 32.78 2.45 28.06
N SER A 190 32.74 2.31 26.74
CA SER A 190 33.89 1.99 25.91
C SER A 190 34.99 3.03 26.13
N SER A 191 36.20 2.56 26.41
CA SER A 191 37.41 3.37 26.50
C SER A 191 38.22 3.31 25.20
N THR A 192 37.60 2.87 24.10
CA THR A 192 38.25 2.76 22.79
C THR A 192 38.59 4.17 22.29
N GLU A 193 39.87 4.42 22.07
CA GLU A 193 40.32 5.67 21.46
C GLU A 193 40.02 5.63 19.95
N MET A 194 38.88 6.17 19.56
CA MET A 194 38.56 6.37 18.15
C MET A 194 39.45 7.46 17.53
N PRO A 195 39.87 7.31 16.28
CA PRO A 195 40.64 8.35 15.59
C PRO A 195 39.84 9.66 15.54
N SER A 196 40.51 10.75 15.90
CA SER A 196 39.96 12.09 15.77
C SER A 196 39.81 12.45 14.30
N LEU A 197 38.57 12.61 13.85
CA LEU A 197 38.24 13.07 12.50
C LEU A 197 38.26 14.61 12.39
N LYS A 198 38.98 15.31 13.28
CA LYS A 198 39.09 16.78 13.24
C LYS A 198 39.91 17.29 12.05
N THR A 199 40.70 16.44 11.38
CA THR A 199 41.53 16.84 10.24
C THR A 199 40.78 16.64 8.92
N LYS A 200 41.00 17.54 7.94
CA LYS A 200 40.41 17.43 6.59
C LYS A 200 40.72 16.08 5.94
N ARG A 201 41.97 15.59 6.08
CA ARG A 201 42.39 14.30 5.52
C ARG A 201 41.60 13.11 6.09
N ALA A 202 41.33 13.12 7.39
CA ALA A 202 40.58 12.05 8.03
C ALA A 202 39.09 12.07 7.65
N ARG A 203 38.50 13.27 7.50
CA ARG A 203 37.12 13.44 6.98
C ARG A 203 37.02 12.96 5.53
N LEU A 204 38.00 13.30 4.70
CA LEU A 204 38.06 12.84 3.30
C LEU A 204 38.20 11.32 3.20
N ALA A 205 39.02 10.70 4.06
CA ALA A 205 39.13 9.25 4.13
C ALA A 205 37.80 8.59 4.53
N SER A 206 37.06 9.17 5.48
CA SER A 206 35.71 8.71 5.85
C SER A 206 34.74 8.83 4.68
N ALA A 207 34.76 9.97 3.95
CA ALA A 207 33.93 10.15 2.76
C ALA A 207 34.28 9.16 1.63
N ALA A 208 35.57 8.87 1.43
CA ALA A 208 36.02 7.87 0.45
C ALA A 208 35.57 6.45 0.84
N LEU A 209 35.63 6.08 2.12
CA LEU A 209 35.08 4.82 2.61
C LEU A 209 33.57 4.75 2.40
N ALA A 210 32.85 5.86 2.62
CA ALA A 210 31.44 5.95 2.36
C ALA A 210 31.13 5.67 0.87
N ALA A 211 31.85 6.32 -0.06
CA ALA A 211 31.71 6.08 -1.49
C ALA A 211 31.92 4.60 -1.87
N VAL A 212 32.91 3.94 -1.27
CA VAL A 212 33.15 2.49 -1.49
C VAL A 212 31.99 1.64 -1.00
N MET A 213 31.38 1.99 0.14
CA MET A 213 30.22 1.27 0.68
C MET A 213 28.95 1.41 -0.18
N LEU A 214 28.88 2.41 -1.07
CA LEU A 214 27.75 2.60 -1.97
C LEU A 214 27.83 1.72 -3.24
N ILE A 215 29.03 1.35 -3.69
CA ILE A 215 29.25 0.68 -4.99
C ILE A 215 28.41 -0.60 -5.14
N TYR A 216 28.52 -1.53 -4.18
CA TYR A 216 27.83 -2.82 -4.29
C TYR A 216 26.31 -2.70 -4.14
N PRO A 217 25.74 -1.94 -3.17
CA PRO A 217 24.31 -1.64 -3.15
C PRO A 217 23.80 -1.05 -4.47
N MET A 218 24.54 -0.16 -5.13
CA MET A 218 24.13 0.40 -6.43
C MET A 218 24.14 -0.63 -7.57
N ILE A 219 25.15 -1.51 -7.63
CA ILE A 219 25.15 -2.64 -8.59
C ILE A 219 23.93 -3.54 -8.33
N ARG A 220 23.60 -3.76 -7.06
CA ARG A 220 22.46 -4.59 -6.66
C ARG A 220 21.11 -3.95 -6.98
N LEU A 221 21.02 -2.63 -6.91
CA LEU A 221 19.82 -1.86 -7.23
C LEU A 221 19.37 -2.07 -8.68
N GLN A 222 20.31 -2.29 -9.61
CA GLN A 222 20.01 -2.55 -11.03
C GLN A 222 19.23 -3.85 -11.29
N ILE A 223 19.22 -4.78 -10.33
CA ILE A 223 18.58 -6.11 -10.47
C ILE A 223 17.64 -6.41 -9.31
N THR A 224 17.30 -5.40 -8.51
CA THR A 224 16.46 -5.57 -7.31
C THR A 224 15.41 -4.46 -7.30
N SER A 225 14.13 -4.84 -7.27
CA SER A 225 13.00 -3.94 -7.16
C SER A 225 12.47 -3.85 -5.72
N ALA A 226 11.76 -2.76 -5.43
CA ALA A 226 11.00 -2.60 -4.20
C ALA A 226 9.82 -3.58 -4.17
N GLN A 227 9.36 -3.92 -2.97
CA GLN A 227 8.38 -4.95 -2.69
C GLN A 227 7.51 -4.48 -1.52
N ILE A 228 6.45 -3.76 -1.84
CA ILE A 228 5.73 -2.96 -0.84
C ILE A 228 4.52 -3.69 -0.25
N TRP A 229 4.23 -4.88 -0.77
CA TRP A 229 3.21 -5.76 -0.22
C TRP A 229 3.69 -6.46 1.05
N GLY A 230 3.10 -6.04 2.18
CA GLY A 230 3.36 -6.64 3.48
C GLY A 230 4.79 -6.44 3.97
N ILE A 231 5.34 -7.43 4.70
CA ILE A 231 6.76 -7.44 5.12
C ILE A 231 7.69 -8.08 4.08
N ASN A 232 7.21 -8.34 2.86
CA ASN A 232 7.97 -9.08 1.86
C ASN A 232 9.21 -8.33 1.37
N GLY A 233 9.16 -6.99 1.24
CA GLY A 233 10.35 -6.18 0.93
C GLY A 233 11.44 -6.27 1.98
N PRO A 234 11.18 -5.90 3.25
CA PRO A 234 12.14 -6.10 4.31
C PRO A 234 12.60 -7.56 4.46
N LYS A 235 11.75 -8.55 4.19
CA LYS A 235 12.16 -9.97 4.18
C LYS A 235 13.14 -10.30 3.05
N LYS A 236 12.90 -9.80 1.84
CA LYS A 236 13.70 -10.11 0.63
C LYS A 236 14.98 -9.28 0.60
N ASN A 237 14.84 -7.96 0.76
CA ASN A 237 15.91 -6.99 0.55
C ASN A 237 16.53 -6.50 1.86
N GLY A 238 15.79 -6.50 2.97
CA GLY A 238 16.19 -5.87 4.23
C GLY A 238 15.92 -4.37 4.22
N VAL A 239 15.68 -3.78 5.39
CA VAL A 239 15.07 -2.46 5.56
C VAL A 239 15.79 -1.33 4.81
N LEU A 240 17.13 -1.28 4.85
CA LEU A 240 17.88 -0.20 4.20
C LEU A 240 17.97 -0.38 2.68
N MET A 241 18.09 -1.62 2.21
CA MET A 241 18.11 -1.90 0.78
C MET A 241 16.72 -1.70 0.17
N GLU A 242 15.67 -2.08 0.89
CA GLU A 242 14.29 -1.83 0.52
C GLU A 242 14.03 -0.34 0.34
N PHE A 243 14.42 0.48 1.33
CA PHE A 243 14.32 1.93 1.24
C PHE A 243 15.10 2.52 0.04
N LEU A 244 16.26 1.93 -0.31
CA LEU A 244 16.99 2.35 -1.51
C LEU A 244 16.24 1.97 -2.79
N CYS A 245 15.59 0.81 -2.84
CA CYS A 245 14.75 0.40 -3.96
C CYS A 245 13.55 1.34 -4.09
N GLU A 246 12.88 1.69 -2.99
CA GLU A 246 11.77 2.65 -2.97
C GLU A 246 12.20 4.05 -3.45
N LEU A 247 13.40 4.52 -3.07
CA LEU A 247 13.95 5.77 -3.57
C LEU A 247 14.20 5.72 -5.09
N ASN A 248 14.67 4.58 -5.61
CA ASN A 248 14.87 4.40 -7.04
C ASN A 248 13.52 4.41 -7.78
N SER A 249 12.50 3.83 -7.17
CA SER A 249 11.12 3.79 -7.65
C SER A 249 10.41 5.15 -7.66
N LEU A 250 10.98 6.21 -7.06
CA LEU A 250 10.42 7.56 -7.23
C LEU A 250 10.63 8.14 -8.63
N SER A 251 11.69 7.71 -9.32
CA SER A 251 11.94 8.12 -10.70
C SER A 251 11.18 7.16 -11.61
N ILE A 252 10.16 7.66 -12.29
CA ILE A 252 9.44 6.88 -13.31
C ILE A 252 10.18 7.12 -14.62
N GLU A 253 10.74 6.05 -15.17
CA GLU A 253 11.34 6.07 -16.50
C GLU A 253 10.23 5.85 -17.52
N ALA A 254 10.29 6.59 -18.63
CA ALA A 254 9.41 6.34 -19.76
C ALA A 254 9.59 4.91 -20.28
N PRO A 255 8.52 4.25 -20.76
CA PRO A 255 8.64 2.99 -21.50
C PRO A 255 9.67 3.08 -22.63
N GLU A 256 10.35 1.97 -22.96
CA GLU A 256 11.46 1.99 -23.94
C GLU A 256 11.06 2.59 -25.31
N ASP A 257 9.81 2.39 -25.72
CA ASP A 257 9.25 2.84 -27.00
C ASP A 257 8.41 4.12 -26.90
N TYR A 258 8.50 4.85 -25.78
CA TYR A 258 7.71 6.06 -25.58
C TYR A 258 8.13 7.21 -26.53
N SER A 259 7.17 7.72 -27.29
CA SER A 259 7.24 9.03 -27.95
C SER A 259 5.83 9.60 -28.14
N ALA A 260 5.72 10.91 -28.35
CA ALA A 260 4.43 11.55 -28.65
C ALA A 260 3.78 10.94 -29.92
N GLU A 261 4.59 10.65 -30.95
CA GLU A 261 4.09 10.01 -32.17
C GLU A 261 3.57 8.58 -31.93
N MET A 262 4.10 7.88 -30.93
CA MET A 262 3.60 6.56 -30.54
C MET A 262 2.24 6.66 -29.85
N VAL A 263 2.02 7.69 -29.02
CA VAL A 263 0.69 7.98 -28.43
C VAL A 263 -0.33 8.20 -29.55
N ASP A 264 -0.02 9.06 -30.51
CA ASP A 264 -0.89 9.34 -31.67
C ASP A 264 -1.20 8.06 -32.47
N MET A 265 -0.18 7.21 -32.70
CA MET A 265 -0.34 5.95 -33.43
C MET A 265 -1.21 4.94 -32.69
N ILE A 266 -1.08 4.86 -31.36
CA ILE A 266 -1.92 3.97 -30.53
C ILE A 266 -3.37 4.48 -30.52
N MET A 267 -3.56 5.80 -30.50
CA MET A 267 -4.89 6.42 -30.43
C MET A 267 -5.59 6.53 -31.79
N GLU A 268 -4.88 6.55 -32.93
CA GLU A 268 -5.43 6.67 -34.28
C GLU A 268 -6.67 5.78 -34.56
N PRO A 269 -6.74 4.51 -34.11
CA PRO A 269 -7.92 3.66 -34.29
C PRO A 269 -9.17 4.11 -33.50
N TYR A 270 -8.98 4.87 -32.43
CA TYR A 270 -10.04 5.32 -31.52
C TYR A 270 -10.45 6.77 -31.78
N VAL A 271 -9.61 7.54 -32.50
CA VAL A 271 -9.97 8.85 -33.06
C VAL A 271 -11.07 8.65 -34.09
N THR A 272 -12.32 8.81 -33.66
CA THR A 272 -13.48 8.69 -34.54
C THR A 272 -13.94 10.07 -35.02
N GLU A 273 -14.11 10.28 -36.33
CA GLU A 273 -14.75 11.49 -36.90
C GLU A 273 -16.30 11.51 -36.72
N GLU A 274 -16.89 10.43 -36.20
CA GLU A 274 -18.30 10.38 -35.75
C GLU A 274 -18.43 9.40 -34.58
N PRO A 275 -19.30 9.67 -33.59
CA PRO A 275 -19.49 8.78 -32.46
C PRO A 275 -19.97 7.41 -32.95
N THR A 276 -19.08 6.43 -32.96
CA THR A 276 -19.49 5.03 -33.05
C THR A 276 -20.20 4.73 -31.75
N ALA A 277 -21.53 4.84 -31.77
CA ALA A 277 -22.37 4.06 -30.89
C ALA A 277 -21.92 2.61 -31.08
N THR A 278 -21.08 2.10 -30.18
CA THR A 278 -20.81 0.67 -30.09
C THR A 278 -22.16 -0.02 -30.04
N GLU A 279 -22.35 -1.07 -30.84
CA GLU A 279 -23.58 -1.86 -30.90
C GLU A 279 -23.88 -2.64 -29.59
N ALA A 280 -23.33 -2.20 -28.45
CA ALA A 280 -23.83 -2.56 -27.13
C ALA A 280 -25.16 -1.80 -26.92
N PRO A 281 -26.23 -2.47 -26.44
CA PRO A 281 -27.51 -1.81 -26.31
C PRO A 281 -27.35 -0.70 -25.26
N ALA A 282 -27.43 0.57 -25.68
CA ALA A 282 -27.60 1.67 -24.75
C ALA A 282 -28.79 1.29 -23.86
N ALA A 283 -28.49 0.93 -22.61
CA ALA A 283 -29.47 0.48 -21.64
C ALA A 283 -30.22 1.67 -21.06
N VAL A 284 -30.15 2.83 -21.72
CA VAL A 284 -30.63 4.10 -21.18
C VAL A 284 -31.70 4.65 -22.10
N THR A 285 -32.76 5.14 -21.49
CA THR A 285 -33.89 5.77 -22.18
C THR A 285 -33.82 7.28 -22.12
N GLU A 286 -33.17 7.84 -21.09
CA GLU A 286 -32.95 9.27 -20.91
C GLU A 286 -31.56 9.70 -21.39
N LYS A 287 -31.46 10.91 -21.94
CA LYS A 287 -30.17 11.55 -22.21
C LYS A 287 -29.63 12.05 -20.86
N ASN A 288 -28.50 11.52 -20.42
CA ASN A 288 -27.79 11.86 -19.16
C ASN A 288 -28.49 11.37 -17.87
N PRO A 289 -28.49 10.07 -17.55
CA PRO A 289 -29.04 9.55 -16.30
C PRO A 289 -28.23 10.03 -15.09
N HIS A 290 -28.81 10.06 -13.89
CA HIS A 290 -28.05 10.30 -12.66
C HIS A 290 -27.12 9.12 -12.39
N ILE A 291 -25.91 9.39 -11.91
CA ILE A 291 -24.89 8.39 -11.64
C ILE A 291 -24.48 8.45 -10.17
N ILE A 292 -24.61 7.34 -9.46
CA ILE A 292 -24.17 7.20 -8.07
C ILE A 292 -23.13 6.10 -8.02
N VAL A 293 -21.93 6.46 -7.60
CA VAL A 293 -20.83 5.53 -7.40
C VAL A 293 -20.56 5.42 -5.90
N LEU A 294 -20.78 4.23 -5.33
CA LEU A 294 -20.58 3.93 -3.93
C LEU A 294 -19.42 2.94 -3.75
N MET A 295 -18.25 3.48 -3.38
CA MET A 295 -17.11 2.68 -2.94
C MET A 295 -17.27 2.34 -1.45
N SER A 296 -17.56 1.07 -1.16
CA SER A 296 -17.78 0.57 0.19
C SER A 296 -16.47 0.10 0.80
N GLU A 297 -16.06 0.76 1.87
CA GLU A 297 -14.79 0.50 2.56
C GLU A 297 -14.65 -0.97 2.96
N SER A 298 -13.53 -1.59 2.63
CA SER A 298 -13.20 -2.97 2.93
C SER A 298 -14.29 -3.99 2.57
N TYR A 299 -15.24 -3.70 1.67
CA TYR A 299 -16.39 -4.59 1.42
C TYR A 299 -15.98 -5.80 0.58
N SER A 300 -16.11 -6.99 1.18
CA SER A 300 -15.83 -8.27 0.52
C SER A 300 -16.55 -9.40 1.23
N ASP A 301 -17.10 -10.33 0.45
CA ASP A 301 -17.63 -11.57 0.99
C ASP A 301 -16.49 -12.59 1.14
N LEU A 302 -16.07 -12.93 2.37
CA LEU A 302 -14.97 -13.90 2.57
C LEU A 302 -15.42 -15.36 2.40
N THR A 303 -16.69 -15.63 2.10
CA THR A 303 -17.13 -16.98 1.71
C THR A 303 -16.47 -17.43 0.40
N VAL A 304 -16.03 -16.48 -0.45
CA VAL A 304 -15.20 -16.76 -1.64
C VAL A 304 -13.85 -17.40 -1.29
N LEU A 305 -13.38 -17.20 -0.05
CA LEU A 305 -12.18 -17.83 0.50
C LEU A 305 -12.47 -19.19 1.15
N GLY A 306 -13.72 -19.66 1.11
CA GLY A 306 -14.18 -20.92 1.72
C GLY A 306 -14.59 -20.81 3.18
N ALA A 307 -14.71 -19.59 3.74
CA ALA A 307 -15.23 -19.40 5.09
C ALA A 307 -16.70 -19.85 5.19
N LYS A 308 -17.03 -20.54 6.29
CA LYS A 308 -18.40 -20.94 6.61
C LYS A 308 -18.87 -20.21 7.85
N THR A 309 -20.13 -19.84 7.86
CA THR A 309 -20.75 -19.03 8.93
C THR A 309 -22.05 -19.66 9.40
N ASN A 310 -22.50 -19.29 10.59
CA ASN A 310 -23.77 -19.75 11.18
C ASN A 310 -25.03 -19.33 10.39
N LYS A 311 -24.93 -18.25 9.61
CA LYS A 311 -25.95 -17.76 8.68
C LYS A 311 -25.28 -17.01 7.53
N GLU A 312 -26.05 -16.72 6.48
CA GLU A 312 -25.59 -15.95 5.34
C GLU A 312 -25.15 -14.54 5.75
N VAL A 313 -24.00 -14.11 5.21
CA VAL A 313 -23.40 -12.80 5.49
C VAL A 313 -24.13 -11.70 4.71
N ASN A 314 -24.38 -11.92 3.42
CA ASN A 314 -25.00 -10.97 2.48
C ASN A 314 -26.35 -11.47 1.94
N PRO A 315 -27.37 -11.72 2.79
CA PRO A 315 -28.62 -12.33 2.34
C PRO A 315 -29.39 -11.52 1.29
N TYR A 316 -29.33 -10.17 1.32
CA TYR A 316 -29.97 -9.34 0.31
C TYR A 316 -29.17 -9.32 -0.99
N TYR A 317 -27.88 -8.97 -0.92
CA TYR A 317 -27.02 -8.85 -2.11
C TYR A 317 -26.93 -10.18 -2.89
N ASN A 318 -26.88 -11.33 -2.22
CA ASN A 318 -26.83 -12.64 -2.89
C ASN A 318 -28.06 -12.93 -3.77
N VAL A 319 -29.21 -12.30 -3.49
CA VAL A 319 -30.43 -12.45 -4.30
C VAL A 319 -30.56 -11.30 -5.29
N PHE A 320 -30.29 -10.07 -4.85
CA PHE A 320 -30.42 -8.86 -5.65
C PHE A 320 -29.41 -8.81 -6.80
N SER A 321 -28.17 -9.27 -6.59
CA SER A 321 -27.10 -9.21 -7.59
C SER A 321 -27.45 -9.90 -8.92
N GLU A 322 -28.26 -10.97 -8.88
CA GLU A 322 -28.77 -11.67 -10.07
C GLU A 322 -29.63 -10.77 -10.99
N THR A 323 -30.10 -9.63 -10.48
CA THR A 323 -30.84 -8.60 -11.24
C THR A 323 -29.98 -7.42 -11.68
N THR A 324 -28.67 -7.53 -11.52
CA THR A 324 -27.67 -6.50 -11.83
C THR A 324 -26.60 -7.05 -12.78
N LEU A 325 -25.80 -6.15 -13.37
CA LEU A 325 -24.53 -6.52 -13.97
C LEU A 325 -23.50 -6.60 -12.85
N HIS A 326 -22.99 -7.78 -12.53
CA HIS A 326 -22.17 -7.99 -11.34
C HIS A 326 -20.94 -8.85 -11.60
N GLY A 327 -20.02 -8.85 -10.64
CA GLY A 327 -18.77 -9.59 -10.79
C GLY A 327 -17.76 -9.34 -9.69
N TYR A 328 -16.49 -9.61 -10.02
CA TYR A 328 -15.36 -9.31 -9.15
C TYR A 328 -14.40 -8.31 -9.80
N LEU A 329 -13.84 -7.45 -8.96
CA LEU A 329 -12.73 -6.57 -9.29
C LEU A 329 -11.44 -7.16 -8.76
N LEU A 330 -10.39 -7.10 -9.56
CA LEU A 330 -9.03 -7.29 -9.12
C LEU A 330 -8.52 -5.99 -8.51
N SER A 331 -8.59 -5.88 -7.19
CA SER A 331 -8.07 -4.71 -6.46
C SER A 331 -6.56 -4.62 -6.58
N SER A 332 -6.07 -3.39 -6.70
CA SER A 332 -4.65 -3.08 -6.65
C SER A 332 -4.13 -2.91 -5.22
N VAL A 333 -4.98 -3.04 -4.20
CA VAL A 333 -4.64 -2.79 -2.80
C VAL A 333 -5.23 -3.85 -1.86
N TYR A 334 -4.56 -4.08 -0.73
CA TYR A 334 -5.00 -5.04 0.29
C TYR A 334 -4.82 -4.45 1.70
N GLY A 335 -5.92 -4.33 2.44
CA GLY A 335 -5.93 -3.89 3.83
C GLY A 335 -5.55 -2.41 4.06
N GLY A 336 -5.62 -1.57 3.02
CA GLY A 336 -5.42 -0.13 3.08
C GLY A 336 -5.01 0.48 1.74
N ASN A 337 -4.75 1.79 1.73
CA ASN A 337 -4.46 2.59 0.53
C ASN A 337 -5.65 2.77 -0.42
N THR A 338 -6.87 2.89 0.13
CA THR A 338 -8.14 3.20 -0.57
C THR A 338 -8.02 4.26 -1.67
N ALA A 339 -7.18 5.29 -1.49
CA ALA A 339 -6.93 6.33 -2.50
C ALA A 339 -6.41 5.81 -3.85
N ASN A 340 -5.81 4.62 -3.88
CA ASN A 340 -5.40 3.99 -5.13
C ASN A 340 -6.60 3.44 -5.90
N SER A 341 -7.58 2.85 -5.22
CA SER A 341 -8.83 2.41 -5.85
C SER A 341 -9.64 3.62 -6.38
N GLU A 342 -9.63 4.73 -5.64
CA GLU A 342 -10.22 6.00 -6.13
C GLU A 342 -9.51 6.49 -7.40
N TRP A 343 -8.18 6.47 -7.40
CA TRP A 343 -7.38 6.88 -8.56
C TRP A 343 -7.67 6.02 -9.79
N GLU A 344 -7.65 4.69 -9.64
CA GLU A 344 -7.93 3.77 -10.75
C GLU A 344 -9.32 4.00 -11.32
N LEU A 345 -10.34 4.04 -10.46
CA LEU A 345 -11.70 4.34 -10.89
C LEU A 345 -11.73 5.69 -11.60
N LEU A 346 -11.37 6.78 -10.92
CA LEU A 346 -11.64 8.13 -11.43
C LEU A 346 -10.81 8.51 -12.65
N THR A 347 -9.66 7.87 -12.91
CA THR A 347 -8.78 8.29 -14.01
C THR A 347 -8.63 7.26 -15.13
N GLY A 348 -9.04 6.01 -14.89
CA GLY A 348 -8.74 4.91 -15.80
C GLY A 348 -7.24 4.52 -15.82
N ASN A 349 -6.39 5.12 -14.98
CA ASN A 349 -4.97 4.78 -14.88
C ASN A 349 -4.76 3.65 -13.87
N SER A 350 -4.18 2.53 -14.31
CA SER A 350 -3.89 1.37 -13.47
C SER A 350 -2.70 1.59 -12.54
N MET A 351 -2.79 1.07 -11.31
CA MET A 351 -1.64 0.99 -10.41
C MET A 351 -0.57 0.01 -10.91
N ALA A 352 -0.86 -0.83 -11.91
CA ALA A 352 0.09 -1.80 -12.45
C ALA A 352 1.37 -1.17 -13.02
N PHE A 353 1.24 0.01 -13.63
CA PHE A 353 2.37 0.75 -14.20
C PHE A 353 2.94 1.81 -13.26
N MET A 354 2.32 1.97 -12.09
CA MET A 354 2.86 2.83 -11.06
C MET A 354 3.98 2.09 -10.31
N PRO A 355 5.01 2.81 -9.84
CA PRO A 355 5.97 2.22 -8.94
C PRO A 355 5.25 1.57 -7.75
N SER A 356 5.71 0.40 -7.35
CA SER A 356 5.11 -0.32 -6.23
C SER A 356 5.01 0.62 -5.02
N GLY A 357 3.92 0.52 -4.25
CA GLY A 357 3.68 1.34 -3.05
C GLY A 357 3.32 2.79 -3.25
N SER A 358 3.19 3.23 -4.51
CA SER A 358 2.74 4.57 -4.82
C SER A 358 1.31 4.83 -4.34
N VAL A 359 1.08 6.08 -3.93
CA VAL A 359 -0.24 6.68 -3.76
C VAL A 359 -0.27 7.94 -4.62
N PRO A 360 -0.84 7.84 -5.85
CA PRO A 360 -0.78 8.91 -6.85
C PRO A 360 -1.23 10.26 -6.33
N TYR A 361 -2.31 10.32 -5.53
CA TYR A 361 -2.83 11.55 -4.92
C TYR A 361 -1.79 12.39 -4.16
N ARG A 362 -0.74 11.75 -3.63
CA ARG A 362 0.32 12.43 -2.85
C ARG A 362 1.58 12.69 -3.67
N GLN A 363 1.81 11.90 -4.72
CA GLN A 363 3.10 11.84 -5.41
C GLN A 363 3.05 12.41 -6.82
N TYR A 364 1.96 12.17 -7.55
CA TYR A 364 1.86 12.42 -8.99
C TYR A 364 0.69 13.32 -9.36
N ALA A 365 -0.29 13.47 -8.46
CA ALA A 365 -1.37 14.44 -8.64
C ALA A 365 -0.83 15.88 -8.61
N ASP A 366 -0.94 16.58 -9.73
CA ASP A 366 -0.73 18.02 -9.82
C ASP A 366 -1.76 18.77 -8.96
N GLU A 367 -1.38 19.95 -8.45
CA GLU A 367 -2.30 20.91 -7.83
C GLU A 367 -3.15 21.66 -8.84
N GLU A 368 -2.73 21.74 -10.10
CA GLU A 368 -3.45 22.54 -11.10
C GLU A 368 -4.56 21.77 -11.80
N HIS A 369 -4.30 20.55 -12.29
CA HIS A 369 -5.29 19.80 -13.07
C HIS A 369 -5.04 18.27 -13.10
N ILE A 370 -6.12 17.48 -13.10
CA ILE A 370 -6.08 16.01 -13.19
C ILE A 370 -7.24 15.52 -14.05
N TYR A 371 -6.91 14.94 -15.20
CA TYR A 371 -7.89 14.31 -16.10
C TYR A 371 -8.59 13.13 -15.42
N SER A 372 -9.91 13.18 -15.41
CA SER A 372 -10.71 12.19 -14.70
C SER A 372 -12.14 12.10 -15.22
N LEU A 373 -12.84 11.03 -14.84
CA LEU A 373 -14.28 10.84 -15.01
C LEU A 373 -15.09 12.06 -14.59
N VAL A 374 -14.63 12.79 -13.56
CA VAL A 374 -15.32 13.97 -13.06
C VAL A 374 -15.38 15.06 -14.12
N GLU A 375 -14.26 15.34 -14.78
CA GLU A 375 -14.18 16.33 -15.86
C GLU A 375 -15.02 15.91 -17.07
N ILE A 376 -14.90 14.65 -17.49
CA ILE A 376 -15.69 14.06 -18.58
C ILE A 376 -17.20 14.23 -18.33
N LEU A 377 -17.65 14.04 -17.09
CA LEU A 377 -19.06 14.23 -16.72
C LEU A 377 -19.45 15.70 -16.66
N LYS A 378 -18.55 16.59 -16.23
CA LYS A 378 -18.82 18.04 -16.22
C LYS A 378 -19.03 18.60 -17.62
N ASP A 379 -18.24 18.15 -18.59
CA ASP A 379 -18.42 18.54 -19.99
C ASP A 379 -19.74 18.03 -20.57
N GLN A 380 -20.28 16.97 -20.00
CA GLN A 380 -21.61 16.42 -20.31
C GLN A 380 -22.74 16.97 -19.41
N ASN A 381 -22.53 18.15 -18.81
CA ASN A 381 -23.49 18.90 -18.00
C ASN A 381 -23.93 18.21 -16.69
N TYR A 382 -23.02 17.49 -16.03
CA TYR A 382 -23.24 16.98 -14.69
C TYR A 382 -22.85 18.00 -13.60
N GLU A 383 -23.52 17.88 -12.46
CA GLU A 383 -23.04 18.40 -11.17
C GLU A 383 -22.32 17.25 -10.44
N CYS A 384 -21.06 17.45 -10.07
CA CYS A 384 -20.21 16.40 -9.52
C CYS A 384 -19.97 16.59 -8.02
N VAL A 385 -20.38 15.61 -7.21
CA VAL A 385 -20.35 15.67 -5.74
C VAL A 385 -19.51 14.52 -5.19
N ALA A 386 -18.60 14.82 -4.26
CA ALA A 386 -17.87 13.82 -3.49
C ALA A 386 -18.34 13.78 -2.03
N MET A 387 -18.53 12.58 -1.49
CA MET A 387 -18.93 12.36 -0.10
C MET A 387 -18.03 11.33 0.58
N HIS A 388 -17.47 11.68 1.74
CA HIS A 388 -16.69 10.75 2.55
C HIS A 388 -16.81 11.08 4.04
N PRO A 389 -17.43 10.25 4.89
CA PRO A 389 -17.72 10.54 6.28
C PRO A 389 -16.48 10.36 7.18
N TYR A 390 -15.34 10.91 6.77
CA TYR A 390 -14.07 10.90 7.50
C TYR A 390 -13.29 12.21 7.32
N LEU A 391 -12.10 12.25 7.90
CA LEU A 391 -11.24 13.44 7.89
C LEU A 391 -10.82 13.81 6.46
N SER A 392 -11.08 15.06 6.08
CA SER A 392 -10.79 15.62 4.76
C SER A 392 -9.31 15.57 4.38
N ASN A 393 -8.41 15.70 5.35
CA ASN A 393 -6.97 15.66 5.12
C ASN A 393 -6.40 14.25 4.85
N GLY A 394 -7.24 13.20 4.90
CA GLY A 394 -6.89 11.87 4.44
C GLY A 394 -6.46 11.91 2.97
N TRP A 395 -5.30 11.31 2.66
CA TRP A 395 -4.85 11.09 1.28
C TRP A 395 -4.74 12.31 0.35
N ALA A 396 -4.75 13.54 0.87
CA ALA A 396 -4.76 14.78 0.07
C ALA A 396 -6.03 15.00 -0.77
N ARG A 397 -7.17 14.42 -0.37
CA ARG A 397 -8.46 14.64 -1.07
C ARG A 397 -8.85 16.13 -1.16
N THR A 398 -8.50 16.95 -0.16
CA THR A 398 -8.71 18.41 -0.19
C THR A 398 -7.94 19.14 -1.28
N LYS A 399 -6.92 18.51 -1.88
CA LYS A 399 -6.15 19.01 -3.03
C LYS A 399 -6.64 18.36 -4.32
N VAL A 400 -6.76 17.03 -4.31
CA VAL A 400 -7.04 16.24 -5.51
C VAL A 400 -8.46 16.42 -6.02
N TYR A 401 -9.47 16.43 -5.14
CA TYR A 401 -10.85 16.55 -5.58
C TYR A 401 -11.15 17.89 -6.28
N PRO A 402 -10.63 19.05 -5.78
CA PRO A 402 -10.70 20.29 -6.55
C PRO A 402 -9.97 20.22 -7.90
N ALA A 403 -8.80 19.59 -7.98
CA ALA A 403 -8.02 19.48 -9.22
C ALA A 403 -8.71 18.58 -10.27
N MET A 404 -9.46 17.56 -9.84
CA MET A 404 -10.35 16.75 -10.68
C MET A 404 -11.65 17.48 -11.06
N GLY A 405 -11.96 18.61 -10.39
CA GLY A 405 -13.10 19.45 -10.74
C GLY A 405 -14.41 19.18 -9.97
N PHE A 406 -14.42 18.44 -8.87
CA PHE A 406 -15.64 18.26 -8.06
C PHE A 406 -16.26 19.60 -7.64
N ASP A 407 -17.58 19.76 -7.80
CA ASP A 407 -18.31 20.98 -7.45
C ASP A 407 -18.55 21.09 -5.94
N GLU A 408 -18.87 19.95 -5.31
CA GLU A 408 -19.11 19.85 -3.88
C GLU A 408 -18.32 18.70 -3.26
N MET A 409 -17.82 18.91 -2.03
CA MET A 409 -17.08 17.91 -1.28
C MET A 409 -17.52 17.94 0.17
N TYR A 410 -17.98 16.79 0.67
CA TYR A 410 -18.48 16.65 2.02
C TYR A 410 -17.66 15.65 2.82
N PHE A 411 -17.01 16.15 3.87
CA PHE A 411 -16.25 15.37 4.82
C PHE A 411 -16.91 15.36 6.21
N LEU A 412 -16.30 14.64 7.16
CA LEU A 412 -16.86 14.41 8.50
C LEU A 412 -17.34 15.68 9.22
N LYS A 413 -16.70 16.83 8.98
CA LYS A 413 -17.02 18.10 9.67
C LYS A 413 -18.03 18.98 8.94
N ASP A 414 -18.34 18.66 7.69
CA ASP A 414 -19.09 19.55 6.81
C ASP A 414 -20.61 19.36 6.96
N MET A 415 -21.04 18.24 7.55
CA MET A 415 -22.44 17.94 7.84
C MET A 415 -22.63 17.05 9.06
N ASP A 416 -23.87 16.97 9.53
CA ASP A 416 -24.30 15.96 10.50
C ASP A 416 -24.67 14.68 9.76
N TRP A 417 -23.81 13.67 9.88
CA TRP A 417 -23.95 12.42 9.16
C TRP A 417 -25.02 11.50 9.76
N GLY A 418 -25.33 11.64 11.05
CA GLY A 418 -26.23 10.74 11.78
C GLY A 418 -25.49 9.69 12.63
N GLU A 419 -26.06 8.49 12.71
CA GLU A 419 -25.60 7.42 13.59
C GLU A 419 -24.24 6.82 13.18
N SER A 420 -23.62 6.15 14.15
CA SER A 420 -22.36 5.44 13.97
C SER A 420 -22.49 3.98 14.36
N VAL A 421 -21.82 3.10 13.63
CA VAL A 421 -21.56 1.71 14.03
C VAL A 421 -20.11 1.65 14.50
N ARG A 422 -19.91 1.24 15.75
CA ARG A 422 -18.63 1.39 16.47
C ARG A 422 -18.25 2.87 16.57
N LYS A 423 -17.18 3.28 15.90
CA LYS A 423 -16.67 4.67 15.88
C LYS A 423 -16.76 5.35 14.52
N TYR A 424 -17.29 4.66 13.52
CA TYR A 424 -17.42 5.16 12.16
C TYR A 424 -18.90 5.43 11.87
N ILE A 425 -19.16 6.44 11.03
CA ILE A 425 -20.51 6.68 10.51
C ILE A 425 -21.03 5.39 9.87
N SER A 426 -22.28 5.02 10.19
CA SER A 426 -22.88 3.81 9.65
C SER A 426 -23.16 3.95 8.15
N ASP A 427 -23.15 2.83 7.43
CA ASP A 427 -23.48 2.84 6.00
C ASP A 427 -24.94 3.25 5.77
N ASP A 428 -25.85 2.93 6.70
CA ASP A 428 -27.23 3.43 6.71
C ASP A 428 -27.30 4.96 6.76
N ALA A 429 -26.56 5.56 7.70
CA ALA A 429 -26.51 7.01 7.85
C ALA A 429 -25.88 7.66 6.61
N PHE A 430 -24.86 7.01 6.04
CA PHE A 430 -24.23 7.45 4.80
C PHE A 430 -25.18 7.40 3.60
N VAL A 431 -25.90 6.30 3.40
CA VAL A 431 -26.92 6.13 2.36
C VAL A 431 -28.02 7.19 2.50
N ARG A 432 -28.47 7.51 3.71
CA ARG A 432 -29.41 8.61 3.93
C ARG A 432 -28.89 9.97 3.49
N GLN A 433 -27.59 10.25 3.65
CA GLN A 433 -27.00 11.51 3.15
C GLN A 433 -26.88 11.54 1.63
N ILE A 434 -26.56 10.39 1.00
CA ILE A 434 -26.59 10.25 -0.47
C ILE A 434 -27.97 10.58 -1.00
N ILE A 435 -29.01 9.95 -0.44
CA ILE A 435 -30.42 10.19 -0.78
C ILE A 435 -30.78 11.67 -0.56
N ASN A 436 -30.43 12.24 0.60
CA ASN A 436 -30.73 13.63 0.91
C ASN A 436 -30.10 14.61 -0.09
N ARG A 437 -28.88 14.34 -0.56
CA ARG A 437 -28.23 15.17 -1.56
C ARG A 437 -28.82 14.97 -2.95
N PHE A 438 -29.20 13.75 -3.31
CA PHE A 438 -29.93 13.47 -4.54
C PHE A 438 -31.24 14.26 -4.59
N GLU A 439 -32.05 14.26 -3.53
CA GLU A 439 -33.32 15.00 -3.45
C GLU A 439 -33.18 16.53 -3.59
N LYS A 440 -31.98 17.06 -3.36
CA LYS A 440 -31.66 18.50 -3.45
C LYS A 440 -31.08 18.91 -4.80
N GLN A 441 -30.92 17.98 -5.74
CA GLN A 441 -30.39 18.28 -7.05
C GLN A 441 -31.26 19.30 -7.79
N GLY A 442 -30.62 20.14 -8.60
CA GLY A 442 -31.31 21.09 -9.46
C GLY A 442 -31.95 20.38 -10.67
N PRO A 443 -32.95 21.01 -11.33
CA PRO A 443 -33.59 20.43 -12.50
C PRO A 443 -32.76 20.52 -13.79
N ASP A 444 -31.68 21.31 -13.79
CA ASP A 444 -30.95 21.69 -15.02
C ASP A 444 -29.71 20.82 -15.31
N LYS A 445 -29.30 19.97 -14.35
CA LYS A 445 -28.09 19.13 -14.44
C LYS A 445 -28.35 17.75 -13.86
N SER A 446 -27.75 16.75 -14.48
CA SER A 446 -27.69 15.39 -13.92
C SER A 446 -26.67 15.35 -12.78
N LEU A 447 -26.88 14.45 -11.82
CA LEU A 447 -26.03 14.34 -10.64
C LEU A 447 -25.03 13.20 -10.86
N PHE A 448 -23.75 13.48 -10.64
CA PHE A 448 -22.74 12.47 -10.37
C PHE A 448 -22.36 12.54 -8.90
N LEU A 449 -22.61 11.47 -8.15
CA LEU A 449 -22.23 11.38 -6.74
C LEU A 449 -21.21 10.26 -6.54
N PHE A 450 -20.00 10.61 -6.11
CA PHE A 450 -18.97 9.68 -5.69
C PHE A 450 -18.90 9.60 -4.16
N GLY A 451 -19.37 8.47 -3.61
CA GLY A 451 -19.44 8.20 -2.18
C GLY A 451 -18.41 7.17 -1.74
N ILE A 452 -17.71 7.44 -0.64
CA ILE A 452 -16.75 6.51 -0.01
C ILE A 452 -17.16 6.27 1.43
N SER A 453 -17.59 5.04 1.77
CA SER A 453 -18.06 4.72 3.13
C SER A 453 -16.90 4.52 4.13
N MET A 454 -17.22 4.28 5.40
CA MET A 454 -16.21 4.07 6.46
C MET A 454 -16.58 2.99 7.49
N GLN A 455 -17.83 2.50 7.52
CA GLN A 455 -18.34 1.61 8.58
C GLN A 455 -17.46 0.39 8.82
N ASN A 456 -16.97 -0.19 7.74
CA ASN A 456 -16.24 -1.46 7.70
C ASN A 456 -14.72 -1.29 7.87
N HIS A 457 -14.24 -0.07 8.12
CA HIS A 457 -12.83 0.20 8.32
C HIS A 457 -12.29 -0.53 9.57
N GLY A 458 -11.06 -1.08 9.48
CA GLY A 458 -10.38 -1.79 10.57
C GLY A 458 -10.24 -0.96 11.85
N SER A 459 -10.01 -1.57 13.03
CA SER A 459 -9.18 -2.77 13.29
C SER A 459 -9.89 -4.06 13.67
N TYR A 460 -11.23 -4.05 13.77
CA TYR A 460 -12.07 -5.19 14.20
C TYR A 460 -11.72 -5.72 15.60
N THR A 461 -11.40 -4.83 16.54
CA THR A 461 -11.04 -5.18 17.92
C THR A 461 -11.98 -4.51 18.93
N ASP A 462 -13.19 -4.21 18.52
CA ASP A 462 -14.14 -3.44 19.33
C ASP A 462 -14.91 -4.42 20.21
N GLY A 463 -14.46 -4.59 21.46
CA GLY A 463 -15.01 -5.62 22.37
C GLY A 463 -16.48 -5.45 22.74
N ASP A 464 -17.06 -4.27 22.51
CA ASP A 464 -18.49 -3.98 22.72
C ASP A 464 -19.34 -4.29 21.49
N PHE A 465 -18.73 -4.64 20.34
CA PHE A 465 -19.47 -5.02 19.13
C PHE A 465 -19.83 -6.51 19.20
N GLU A 466 -21.14 -6.79 19.27
CA GLU A 466 -21.66 -8.15 19.19
C GLU A 466 -21.94 -8.53 17.74
N SER A 467 -21.10 -9.41 17.17
CA SER A 467 -21.34 -9.89 15.80
C SER A 467 -22.51 -10.85 15.75
N ALA A 468 -23.40 -10.64 14.78
CA ALA A 468 -24.45 -11.60 14.46
C ALA A 468 -23.94 -12.81 13.65
N ILE A 469 -22.71 -12.72 13.12
CA ILE A 469 -22.06 -13.74 12.31
C ILE A 469 -20.95 -14.41 13.12
N THR A 470 -21.01 -15.74 13.21
CA THR A 470 -19.96 -16.57 13.82
C THR A 470 -19.40 -17.54 12.78
N LEU A 471 -18.10 -17.82 12.85
CA LEU A 471 -17.43 -18.74 11.95
C LEU A 471 -17.66 -20.19 12.38
N GLU A 472 -17.82 -21.07 11.40
CA GLU A 472 -18.05 -22.50 11.61
C GLU A 472 -17.00 -23.37 10.91
N GLY A 473 -16.71 -24.54 11.50
CA GLY A 473 -15.85 -25.54 10.87
C GLY A 473 -14.35 -25.24 10.92
N LEU A 474 -13.94 -24.20 11.64
CA LEU A 474 -12.54 -23.86 11.91
C LEU A 474 -12.12 -24.36 13.30
N LYS A 475 -10.83 -24.65 13.48
CA LYS A 475 -10.22 -25.07 14.76
C LYS A 475 -9.84 -23.87 15.63
N GLY A 476 -9.44 -22.77 15.01
CA GLY A 476 -9.14 -21.52 15.69
C GLY A 476 -10.38 -20.68 16.01
N GLU A 477 -10.22 -19.76 16.96
CA GLU A 477 -11.17 -18.66 17.20
C GLU A 477 -10.65 -17.41 16.48
N TYR A 478 -11.50 -16.76 15.70
CA TYR A 478 -11.12 -15.64 14.82
C TYR A 478 -12.06 -14.44 15.01
N PRO A 479 -12.03 -13.79 16.18
CA PRO A 479 -13.00 -12.75 16.53
C PRO A 479 -12.94 -11.52 15.61
N LYS A 480 -11.80 -11.17 15.00
CA LYS A 480 -11.74 -10.05 14.05
C LYS A 480 -12.47 -10.40 12.76
N ALA A 481 -12.31 -11.62 12.27
CA ALA A 481 -13.03 -12.12 11.11
C ALA A 481 -14.55 -12.18 11.36
N GLU A 482 -14.98 -12.65 12.54
CA GLU A 482 -16.40 -12.64 12.93
C GLU A 482 -16.96 -11.22 13.05
N GLN A 483 -16.24 -10.31 13.71
CA GLN A 483 -16.62 -8.90 13.80
C GLN A 483 -16.73 -8.26 12.41
N TYR A 484 -15.76 -8.50 11.51
CA TYR A 484 -15.80 -8.01 10.13
C TYR A 484 -17.03 -8.51 9.37
N MET A 485 -17.28 -9.82 9.37
CA MET A 485 -18.44 -10.39 8.67
C MET A 485 -19.77 -9.88 9.26
N GLY A 486 -19.81 -9.61 10.57
CA GLY A 486 -20.94 -8.93 11.21
C GLY A 486 -21.18 -7.51 10.69
N LEU A 487 -20.12 -6.76 10.37
CA LEU A 487 -20.22 -5.43 9.77
C LEU A 487 -20.70 -5.50 8.31
N ILE A 488 -20.19 -6.45 7.52
CA ILE A 488 -20.67 -6.71 6.16
C ILE A 488 -22.17 -7.02 6.16
N HIS A 489 -22.64 -7.80 7.13
CA HIS A 489 -24.07 -8.09 7.31
C HIS A 489 -24.92 -6.83 7.62
N ILE A 490 -24.35 -5.82 8.27
CA ILE A 490 -25.02 -4.52 8.48
C ILE A 490 -25.01 -3.69 7.19
N THR A 491 -23.90 -3.71 6.44
CA THR A 491 -23.81 -3.05 5.13
C THR A 491 -24.82 -3.63 4.13
N ASP A 492 -25.06 -4.94 4.13
CA ASP A 492 -26.05 -5.60 3.26
C ASP A 492 -27.46 -4.99 3.41
N ASP A 493 -27.88 -4.65 4.62
CA ASP A 493 -29.15 -3.95 4.84
C ASP A 493 -29.12 -2.49 4.33
N SER A 494 -27.96 -1.85 4.37
CA SER A 494 -27.79 -0.49 3.83
C SER A 494 -27.84 -0.49 2.29
N ILE A 495 -27.32 -1.53 1.64
CA ILE A 495 -27.47 -1.75 0.19
C ILE A 495 -28.96 -1.89 -0.13
N ARG A 496 -29.70 -2.72 0.62
CA ARG A 496 -31.16 -2.86 0.45
C ARG A 496 -31.89 -1.53 0.52
N GLN A 497 -31.60 -0.71 1.53
CA GLN A 497 -32.24 0.60 1.69
C GLN A 497 -31.93 1.56 0.53
N LEU A 498 -30.68 1.55 0.03
CA LEU A 498 -30.28 2.35 -1.12
C LEU A 498 -31.10 1.96 -2.36
N ILE A 499 -31.13 0.66 -2.67
CA ILE A 499 -31.84 0.16 -3.87
C ILE A 499 -33.34 0.37 -3.75
N GLU A 500 -33.97 0.02 -2.62
CA GLU A 500 -35.42 0.21 -2.42
C GLU A 500 -35.83 1.69 -2.57
N TYR A 501 -34.98 2.64 -2.19
CA TYR A 501 -35.24 4.06 -2.42
C TYR A 501 -35.23 4.41 -3.91
N PHE A 502 -34.15 4.04 -4.61
CA PHE A 502 -33.97 4.41 -6.02
C PHE A 502 -34.89 3.63 -6.98
N GLU A 503 -35.40 2.46 -6.57
CA GLU A 503 -36.50 1.77 -7.26
C GLU A 503 -37.78 2.62 -7.33
N GLY A 504 -37.98 3.51 -6.36
CA GLY A 504 -39.13 4.42 -6.29
C GLY A 504 -38.92 5.77 -6.97
N VAL A 505 -37.72 6.05 -7.49
CA VAL A 505 -37.36 7.28 -8.20
C VAL A 505 -37.78 7.18 -9.66
N ASN A 506 -38.34 8.26 -10.23
CA ASN A 506 -38.84 8.25 -11.61
C ASN A 506 -37.75 8.55 -12.63
N GLU A 507 -36.81 9.42 -12.26
CA GLU A 507 -35.63 9.78 -13.05
C GLU A 507 -34.71 8.56 -13.22
N GLU A 508 -34.06 8.44 -14.37
CA GLU A 508 -33.15 7.32 -14.61
C GLU A 508 -31.87 7.47 -13.76
N VAL A 509 -31.55 6.44 -12.95
CA VAL A 509 -30.42 6.40 -12.03
C VAL A 509 -29.62 5.12 -12.24
N ILE A 510 -28.32 5.27 -12.45
CA ILE A 510 -27.34 4.19 -12.51
C ILE A 510 -26.53 4.20 -11.22
N ILE A 511 -26.48 3.05 -10.54
CA ILE A 511 -25.72 2.84 -9.32
C ILE A 511 -24.60 1.84 -9.58
N LEU A 512 -23.35 2.29 -9.42
CA LEU A 512 -22.18 1.43 -9.33
C LEU A 512 -21.80 1.28 -7.86
N PHE A 513 -21.82 0.06 -7.33
CA PHE A 513 -21.36 -0.26 -5.99
C PHE A 513 -20.20 -1.24 -6.06
N PHE A 514 -19.17 -1.02 -5.27
CA PHE A 514 -18.02 -1.93 -5.21
C PHE A 514 -17.25 -1.83 -3.90
N GLY A 515 -16.56 -2.91 -3.53
CA GLY A 515 -15.57 -2.87 -2.45
C GLY A 515 -14.22 -2.36 -2.94
N ASP A 516 -13.48 -1.58 -2.13
CA ASP A 516 -12.16 -1.07 -2.51
C ASP A 516 -11.05 -2.14 -2.39
N HIS A 517 -11.06 -2.93 -1.31
CA HIS A 517 -10.15 -4.04 -1.04
C HIS A 517 -10.68 -5.02 0.02
N GLN A 518 -10.09 -6.21 0.13
CA GLN A 518 -10.36 -7.10 1.26
C GLN A 518 -9.78 -6.58 2.60
N PRO A 519 -10.41 -6.93 3.73
CA PRO A 519 -9.93 -6.53 5.05
C PRO A 519 -8.63 -7.24 5.44
N ARG A 520 -7.89 -6.63 6.36
CA ARG A 520 -6.78 -7.30 7.00
C ARG A 520 -7.20 -7.97 8.31
N LEU A 521 -7.28 -9.30 8.28
CA LEU A 521 -7.70 -10.15 9.40
C LEU A 521 -6.53 -10.97 9.98
N GLU A 522 -6.84 -11.90 10.89
CA GLU A 522 -5.85 -12.78 11.51
C GLU A 522 -5.10 -13.62 10.46
N PRO A 523 -3.75 -13.63 10.44
CA PRO A 523 -2.99 -14.49 9.52
C PRO A 523 -3.33 -15.98 9.66
N GLU A 524 -3.61 -16.43 10.87
CA GLU A 524 -4.00 -17.80 11.18
C GLU A 524 -5.38 -18.16 10.60
N PHE A 525 -6.27 -17.19 10.39
CA PHE A 525 -7.56 -17.40 9.73
C PHE A 525 -7.35 -17.77 8.26
N TYR A 526 -6.60 -16.92 7.53
CA TYR A 526 -6.25 -17.19 6.14
C TYR A 526 -5.46 -18.50 5.96
N ALA A 527 -4.56 -18.81 6.90
CA ALA A 527 -3.79 -20.04 6.87
C ALA A 527 -4.67 -21.28 7.07
N GLU A 528 -5.68 -21.23 7.95
CA GLU A 528 -6.60 -22.34 8.17
C GLU A 528 -7.55 -22.56 6.98
N LEU A 529 -7.97 -21.49 6.31
CA LEU A 529 -8.73 -21.57 5.04
C LEU A 529 -7.90 -22.08 3.86
N GLY A 530 -6.58 -22.25 4.02
CA GLY A 530 -5.69 -22.69 2.93
C GLY A 530 -5.47 -21.63 1.86
N VAL A 531 -5.74 -20.35 2.16
CA VAL A 531 -5.51 -19.22 1.24
C VAL A 531 -4.01 -18.95 1.16
N ALA A 532 -3.33 -19.72 0.32
CA ALA A 532 -1.91 -19.55 0.02
C ALA A 532 -1.67 -18.50 -1.08
N ASN A 533 -2.69 -18.23 -1.90
CA ASN A 533 -2.60 -17.33 -3.05
C ASN A 533 -2.98 -15.90 -2.64
N ASP A 534 -2.05 -14.96 -2.81
CA ASP A 534 -2.30 -13.54 -2.56
C ASP A 534 -3.30 -12.93 -3.56
N GLN A 535 -3.53 -13.58 -4.72
CA GLN A 535 -4.49 -13.14 -5.74
C GLN A 535 -5.93 -13.20 -5.24
N LEU A 536 -6.32 -14.26 -4.53
CA LEU A 536 -7.68 -14.40 -3.99
C LEU A 536 -8.00 -13.32 -2.94
N LYS A 537 -6.96 -12.69 -2.37
CA LYS A 537 -7.10 -11.58 -1.41
C LYS A 537 -7.30 -10.23 -2.10
N GLN A 538 -7.18 -10.17 -3.42
CA GLN A 538 -7.42 -8.95 -4.21
C GLN A 538 -8.82 -8.92 -4.82
N LEU A 539 -9.59 -10.00 -4.72
CA LEU A 539 -10.94 -10.06 -5.29
C LEU A 539 -11.93 -9.36 -4.39
N VAL A 540 -12.65 -8.38 -4.93
CA VAL A 540 -13.73 -7.66 -4.25
C VAL A 540 -14.96 -7.60 -5.16
N PRO A 541 -16.19 -7.72 -4.62
CA PRO A 541 -17.39 -7.74 -5.44
C PRO A 541 -17.75 -6.33 -5.95
N PHE A 542 -18.45 -6.30 -7.08
CA PHE A 542 -19.11 -5.10 -7.60
C PHE A 542 -20.46 -5.42 -8.23
N PHE A 543 -21.29 -4.38 -8.39
CA PHE A 543 -22.46 -4.43 -9.25
C PHE A 543 -22.76 -3.06 -9.88
N ILE A 544 -23.39 -3.10 -11.05
CA ILE A 544 -23.99 -1.95 -11.74
C ILE A 544 -25.48 -2.22 -11.90
N TRP A 545 -26.30 -1.32 -11.40
CA TRP A 545 -27.75 -1.40 -11.42
C TRP A 545 -28.36 -0.14 -12.02
N ASN A 546 -29.47 -0.30 -12.75
CA ASN A 546 -30.25 0.80 -13.34
C ASN A 546 -31.72 0.60 -12.94
N ASN A 547 -32.36 1.65 -12.42
CA ASN A 547 -33.73 1.60 -11.91
C ASN A 547 -34.80 1.48 -13.02
N VAL A 548 -34.52 1.95 -14.24
CA VAL A 548 -35.46 1.95 -15.37
C VAL A 548 -35.26 0.73 -16.26
N ASN A 549 -34.01 0.41 -16.62
CA ASN A 549 -33.66 -0.67 -17.54
C ASN A 549 -32.69 -1.64 -16.87
N PRO A 550 -33.19 -2.72 -16.24
CA PRO A 550 -32.35 -3.66 -15.53
C PRO A 550 -31.24 -4.26 -16.40
N LEU A 551 -30.00 -3.99 -16.01
CA LEU A 551 -28.81 -4.60 -16.56
C LEU A 551 -28.63 -5.96 -15.88
N THR A 552 -28.63 -7.06 -16.63
CA THR A 552 -28.43 -8.41 -16.04
C THR A 552 -27.31 -9.13 -16.75
N GLY A 553 -26.34 -9.63 -15.98
CA GLY A 553 -25.20 -10.36 -16.52
C GLY A 553 -24.09 -10.52 -15.50
N GLU A 554 -23.17 -11.43 -15.79
CA GLU A 554 -21.97 -11.66 -14.99
C GLU A 554 -20.74 -11.20 -15.79
N ILE A 555 -19.92 -10.36 -15.17
CA ILE A 555 -18.56 -10.03 -15.60
C ILE A 555 -17.64 -10.75 -14.61
N PRO A 556 -17.16 -11.97 -14.91
CA PRO A 556 -16.50 -12.81 -13.91
C PRO A 556 -15.33 -12.12 -13.21
N LEU A 557 -14.59 -11.28 -13.96
CA LEU A 557 -13.47 -10.52 -13.44
C LEU A 557 -13.21 -9.29 -14.31
N THR A 558 -13.05 -8.12 -13.68
CA THR A 558 -12.45 -6.93 -14.29
C THR A 558 -11.50 -6.23 -13.29
N SER A 559 -10.94 -5.06 -13.61
CA SER A 559 -10.15 -4.24 -12.67
C SER A 559 -10.73 -2.84 -12.51
N MET A 560 -10.34 -2.16 -11.42
CA MET A 560 -10.91 -0.87 -11.00
C MET A 560 -10.84 0.21 -12.09
N ASN A 561 -9.76 0.23 -12.86
CA ASN A 561 -9.51 1.16 -13.95
C ASN A 561 -10.48 1.02 -15.14
N CYS A 562 -11.17 -0.12 -15.26
CA CYS A 562 -12.13 -0.37 -16.34
C CYS A 562 -13.55 0.11 -15.98
N LEU A 563 -13.84 0.36 -14.70
CA LEU A 563 -15.19 0.67 -14.24
C LEU A 563 -15.75 1.98 -14.80
N SER A 564 -14.93 3.04 -14.88
CA SER A 564 -15.39 4.33 -15.39
C SER A 564 -15.71 4.30 -16.89
N PRO A 565 -14.84 3.73 -17.76
CA PRO A 565 -15.21 3.48 -19.16
C PRO A 565 -16.50 2.67 -19.31
N MET A 566 -16.65 1.57 -18.56
CA MET A 566 -17.88 0.76 -18.59
C MET A 566 -19.11 1.54 -18.14
N LEU A 567 -18.96 2.36 -17.11
CA LEU A 567 -20.05 3.17 -16.58
C LEU A 567 -20.54 4.21 -17.59
N LEU A 568 -19.62 4.87 -18.31
CA LEU A 568 -19.98 5.82 -19.38
C LEU A 568 -20.66 5.11 -20.55
N GLU A 569 -20.14 3.96 -21.00
CA GLU A 569 -20.76 3.17 -22.06
C GLU A 569 -22.18 2.72 -21.69
N ILE A 570 -22.35 2.20 -20.47
CA ILE A 570 -23.65 1.78 -19.94
C ILE A 570 -24.59 2.98 -19.81
N ALA A 571 -24.09 4.15 -19.44
CA ALA A 571 -24.86 5.38 -19.30
C ALA A 571 -25.20 6.05 -20.65
N GLY A 572 -24.70 5.51 -21.78
CA GLY A 572 -24.88 6.11 -23.10
C GLY A 572 -24.22 7.50 -23.21
N LEU A 573 -23.17 7.74 -22.43
CA LEU A 573 -22.41 8.98 -22.40
C LEU A 573 -21.22 8.90 -23.37
N GLU A 574 -20.74 10.07 -23.79
CA GLU A 574 -19.56 10.17 -24.64
C GLU A 574 -18.31 9.74 -23.85
N LEU A 575 -17.44 8.99 -24.53
CA LEU A 575 -16.17 8.51 -24.01
C LEU A 575 -15.02 9.21 -24.73
N PRO A 576 -13.98 9.67 -24.03
CA PRO A 576 -12.73 10.05 -24.68
C PRO A 576 -12.02 8.82 -25.26
N ASP A 577 -11.11 9.05 -26.20
CA ASP A 577 -10.39 8.00 -26.92
C ASP A 577 -9.63 7.04 -25.99
N TYR A 578 -9.05 7.57 -24.92
CA TYR A 578 -8.39 6.76 -23.90
C TYR A 578 -9.33 5.75 -23.23
N PHE A 579 -10.57 6.14 -22.95
CA PHE A 579 -11.55 5.22 -22.34
C PHE A 579 -12.05 4.19 -23.36
N ARG A 580 -12.16 4.55 -24.64
CA ARG A 580 -12.43 3.60 -25.73
C ARG A 580 -11.31 2.56 -25.86
N PHE A 581 -10.04 3.00 -25.77
CA PHE A 581 -8.90 2.09 -25.71
C PHE A 581 -9.00 1.14 -24.50
N ILE A 582 -9.35 1.63 -23.30
CA ILE A 582 -9.48 0.78 -22.12
C ILE A 582 -10.59 -0.27 -22.30
N LEU A 583 -11.72 0.09 -22.94
CA LEU A 583 -12.80 -0.85 -23.24
C LEU A 583 -12.33 -1.97 -24.19
N ASP A 584 -11.60 -1.65 -25.24
CA ASP A 584 -11.04 -2.64 -26.17
C ASP A 584 -9.94 -3.49 -25.50
N PHE A 585 -9.07 -2.85 -24.70
CA PHE A 585 -8.04 -3.51 -23.92
C PHE A 585 -8.61 -4.62 -23.03
N GLN A 586 -9.70 -4.34 -22.30
CA GLN A 586 -10.28 -5.31 -21.36
C GLN A 586 -10.96 -6.51 -22.04
N GLU A 587 -11.30 -6.44 -23.33
CA GLU A 587 -11.79 -7.62 -24.05
C GLU A 587 -10.72 -8.72 -24.14
N THR A 588 -9.44 -8.31 -24.21
CA THR A 588 -8.29 -9.23 -24.30
C THR A 588 -7.63 -9.47 -22.94
N VAL A 589 -7.44 -8.40 -22.15
CA VAL A 589 -6.81 -8.43 -20.82
C VAL A 589 -7.85 -7.95 -19.79
N PRO A 590 -8.75 -8.83 -19.33
CA PRO A 590 -9.92 -8.43 -18.54
C PRO A 590 -9.58 -7.73 -17.23
N ALA A 591 -8.45 -8.05 -16.60
CA ALA A 591 -8.06 -7.43 -15.34
C ALA A 591 -6.55 -7.30 -15.23
N ILE A 592 -6.11 -6.17 -14.66
CA ILE A 592 -4.70 -5.85 -14.46
C ILE A 592 -4.51 -5.12 -13.12
N ASN A 593 -3.44 -5.48 -12.39
CA ASN A 593 -3.06 -4.81 -11.14
C ASN A 593 -1.52 -4.94 -10.94
N PRO A 594 -0.94 -4.39 -9.85
CA PRO A 594 0.51 -4.49 -9.59
C PRO A 594 1.07 -5.91 -9.43
N LEU A 595 0.23 -6.94 -9.28
CA LEU A 595 0.67 -8.34 -9.18
C LEU A 595 0.73 -9.03 -10.54
N GLY A 596 0.17 -8.43 -11.59
CA GLY A 596 0.09 -9.04 -12.91
C GLY A 596 -1.21 -8.71 -13.64
N TYR A 597 -1.46 -9.45 -14.70
CA TYR A 597 -2.65 -9.29 -15.55
C TYR A 597 -3.28 -10.64 -15.87
N TYR A 598 -4.58 -10.66 -16.14
CA TYR A 598 -5.29 -11.86 -16.55
C TYR A 598 -5.31 -11.97 -18.08
N TYR A 599 -4.93 -13.13 -18.60
CA TYR A 599 -5.03 -13.47 -20.00
C TYR A 599 -5.35 -14.96 -20.15
N ASN A 600 -6.32 -15.31 -21.00
CA ASN A 600 -6.81 -16.69 -21.20
C ASN A 600 -7.20 -17.39 -19.88
N GLY A 601 -7.85 -16.67 -18.98
CA GLY A 601 -8.34 -17.19 -17.69
C GLY A 601 -7.24 -17.49 -16.67
N GLN A 602 -6.01 -17.03 -16.88
CA GLN A 602 -4.89 -17.19 -15.95
C GLN A 602 -4.22 -15.86 -15.67
N MET A 603 -3.79 -15.66 -14.43
CA MET A 603 -2.95 -14.53 -14.08
C MET A 603 -1.51 -14.77 -14.55
N ARG A 604 -0.94 -13.77 -15.20
CA ARG A 604 0.42 -13.71 -15.74
C ARG A 604 1.21 -12.61 -15.05
N ASP A 605 2.52 -12.80 -14.97
CA ASP A 605 3.46 -11.84 -14.37
C ASP A 605 4.01 -10.90 -15.47
N PHE A 606 4.40 -9.68 -15.10
CA PHE A 606 5.05 -8.75 -16.02
C PHE A 606 6.51 -9.13 -16.32
N GLU A 607 7.16 -9.95 -15.49
CA GLU A 607 8.54 -10.43 -15.71
C GLU A 607 8.63 -11.50 -16.83
N ASP A 608 7.51 -12.12 -17.21
CA ASP A 608 7.41 -13.13 -18.27
C ASP A 608 6.09 -12.95 -19.03
N PRO A 609 5.94 -11.86 -19.81
CA PRO A 609 4.70 -11.55 -20.49
C PRO A 609 4.41 -12.55 -21.61
N ASP A 610 3.12 -12.80 -21.88
CA ASP A 610 2.71 -13.61 -23.03
C ASP A 610 2.91 -12.77 -24.31
N PRO A 611 3.71 -13.23 -25.29
CA PRO A 611 4.01 -12.45 -26.50
C PRO A 611 2.77 -12.04 -27.31
N ALA A 612 1.62 -12.69 -27.08
CA ALA A 612 0.37 -12.34 -27.75
C ALA A 612 -0.25 -11.01 -27.27
N VAL A 613 0.11 -10.54 -26.07
CA VAL A 613 -0.49 -9.34 -25.44
C VAL A 613 0.56 -8.35 -24.93
N GLU A 614 1.84 -8.64 -25.10
CA GLU A 614 2.95 -7.79 -24.64
C GLU A 614 2.85 -6.37 -25.23
N ASP A 615 2.64 -6.25 -26.55
CA ASP A 615 2.47 -4.96 -27.22
C ASP A 615 1.23 -4.21 -26.71
N LEU A 616 0.12 -4.90 -26.47
CA LEU A 616 -1.12 -4.30 -25.97
C LEU A 616 -0.94 -3.75 -24.54
N ILE A 617 -0.24 -4.48 -23.68
CA ILE A 617 0.10 -4.03 -22.32
C ILE A 617 1.06 -2.85 -22.37
N ASN A 618 2.06 -2.88 -23.26
CA ASN A 618 3.00 -1.78 -23.45
C ASN A 618 2.31 -0.53 -23.99
N ASN A 619 1.35 -0.66 -24.90
CA ASN A 619 0.54 0.45 -25.39
C ASN A 619 -0.22 1.13 -24.23
N TYR A 620 -0.86 0.35 -23.35
CA TYR A 620 -1.53 0.91 -22.18
C TYR A 620 -0.55 1.65 -21.24
N HIS A 621 0.64 1.08 -21.03
CA HIS A 621 1.70 1.73 -20.26
C HIS A 621 2.17 3.06 -20.89
N ILE A 622 2.33 3.12 -22.22
CA ILE A 622 2.68 4.33 -22.97
C ILE A 622 1.61 5.41 -22.80
N LEU A 623 0.34 5.06 -22.99
CA LEU A 623 -0.78 5.99 -22.86
C LEU A 623 -0.91 6.53 -21.43
N GLN A 624 -0.80 5.66 -20.42
CA GLN A 624 -0.81 6.10 -19.03
C GLN A 624 0.41 6.97 -18.70
N TYR A 625 1.59 6.66 -19.24
CA TYR A 625 2.77 7.50 -19.02
C TYR A 625 2.57 8.90 -19.59
N ALA A 626 2.04 9.01 -20.82
CA ALA A 626 1.68 10.30 -21.42
C ALA A 626 0.69 11.07 -20.54
N ASN A 627 -0.39 10.41 -20.10
CA ASN A 627 -1.45 11.02 -19.30
C ASN A 627 -0.98 11.54 -17.93
N VAL A 628 -0.03 10.86 -17.29
CA VAL A 628 0.31 11.12 -15.87
C VAL A 628 1.66 11.83 -15.70
N PHE A 629 2.62 11.60 -16.60
CA PHE A 629 4.03 12.01 -16.38
C PHE A 629 4.59 12.94 -17.45
N ASP A 630 3.98 13.04 -18.62
CA ASP A 630 4.44 13.95 -19.68
C ASP A 630 3.59 15.22 -19.75
N GLU A 631 4.08 16.29 -19.13
CA GLU A 631 3.46 17.63 -19.18
C GLU A 631 3.40 18.23 -20.60
N THR A 632 4.00 17.57 -21.61
CA THR A 632 4.01 18.02 -23.01
C THR A 632 3.21 17.12 -23.94
N ALA A 633 2.61 16.04 -23.43
CA ALA A 633 1.74 15.18 -24.22
C ALA A 633 0.49 15.94 -24.70
N ASP A 634 -0.06 15.51 -25.84
CA ASP A 634 -1.37 15.99 -26.27
C ASP A 634 -2.43 15.49 -25.28
N GLU A 635 -3.23 16.41 -24.77
CA GLU A 635 -4.25 16.15 -23.76
C GLU A 635 -5.54 15.63 -24.39
N ALA A 636 -5.75 15.92 -25.68
CA ALA A 636 -6.99 15.62 -26.40
C ALA A 636 -7.48 14.17 -26.26
N PRO A 637 -6.62 13.12 -26.36
CA PRO A 637 -7.08 11.73 -26.22
C PRO A 637 -7.64 11.39 -24.83
N PHE A 638 -7.33 12.19 -23.80
CA PHE A 638 -7.69 11.93 -22.41
C PHE A 638 -8.90 12.73 -21.95
N THR A 639 -9.20 13.87 -22.59
CA THR A 639 -10.27 14.80 -22.17
C THR A 639 -11.26 15.21 -23.23
N GLU A 640 -10.83 15.34 -24.49
CA GLU A 640 -11.70 15.94 -25.50
C GLU A 640 -12.88 15.01 -25.80
N LEU A 641 -14.08 15.53 -25.58
CA LEU A 641 -15.32 15.00 -26.10
C LEU A 641 -15.62 15.78 -27.38
N GLU A 642 -15.97 15.10 -28.46
CA GLU A 642 -16.38 15.81 -29.68
C GLU A 642 -17.68 16.57 -29.39
N CYS A 643 -17.61 17.91 -29.40
CA CYS A 643 -18.80 18.76 -29.32
C CYS A 643 -19.79 18.38 -30.42
N SER A 644 -20.87 17.69 -30.07
CA SER A 644 -22.03 17.57 -30.96
C SER A 644 -22.67 18.96 -31.13
N ASP A 645 -22.40 19.63 -32.26
CA ASP A 645 -23.04 20.89 -32.66
C ASP A 645 -24.58 20.80 -32.77
#